data_AF-A0A7W0UZ23-F1
#
_entry.id   AF-A0A7W0UZ23-F1
#
_cell.length_a   1.000
_cell.length_b   1.000
_cell.length_c   1.000
_cell.angle_alpha   90.00
_cell.angle_beta   90.00
_cell.angle_gamma   90.00
#
_symmetry.space_group_name_H-M   'P 1'
#
loop_
_entity.id
_entity.type
_entity.pdbx_description
1 polymer ?
#
loop_
_entity_poly.entity_id
_entity_poly.type
_entity_poly.pdbx_seq_one_letter_code
_entity_poly.pdbx_strand_id
1 'polypeptide(L)'
;MSTLLSMPRPKLAKIMLLLFGLTLLLRAAYTPSLAQGPPTSTPTYTWNDATPPETKHYESPAAVVNGRVYVLGGFDEVSPVLRATNRVDYYDPATNTWTRVANMPEASTHIGVTSDGQTIWVAGGFLGNDPGPAISRVWKYDVAANTWSPGPSLPDVRAGGALVRLGRELHYFGGTKADRRTNSDDHWVLNLDGGTSWTTAASLAIGGVSRGRTHMSGAVVGGKIYALGGQNGHDGNSNIGDVDWVDIYNPATNSWTSAAGIPGGGRSHFEPGTFVRNDRIVLAGGESNTANNISDVNEYNPETNTWATLSPLPVPLKAAVAQVVGNKFFVSGGDNVNGYTPRYESYITTIGNVNQSSEALFSIVPPDAGQDSGLNASTYNSGSFRVTNNSAGGERITRLRIDLRSAILPDMVFDPNGTGGDPVAKAFTPDSDPNLVGLSGHAFKSPHGGGHNVLEVSFNAFDSGEQFLFSLDVDPSSIKGTSNNDGPSFTGKVSGLELIGAKVTIEFSDGSVHVAEPYRVANSLSGSKNTVKAVSPSQPSITVLGVSSTPTKVANANQTLRVSGPAGASVAVLIIEGGMYTEGVPGGGFEVSPFDANKALGVSEHFATIGGEGFVDVPVTLTRSDARGGLNYITAVFRDADGRTGLNSAVRVLEFDPSFVPGGQTPHLGSPAAVPGTIQAEEFDNGGEGIAYHDLDAANQGGQYRTAEGVDLENTGDTGAGYNVGYINAGEWLEYTINVASAGTYTVQARAASQGSGGTLHIEFDGTDKTGALAIPNTGGWQNYQTITKTGVSLSAGPQVMRVMMDTDGASGFVGNINHVTIVAGSTPTPTPTPTPTPTPGSAAFVEQGGQVVVEAENYHGNIARGGKSWVARTDRGGYVGTAAMVVEPNTGTQIDTGYAANSAALQYQVEFATAGTYYVWLRTLVDNSSDNSVHVGLDGQAVASADRISTGSYGGWTWVRSTMDGPVATLVVGTPGVHTINVWMREDGFRFDRLLLSTSSTMVPTGEGPAESPRSGTITPTPTPKPTLTPTPTPTPTPGAVPSPWT
;
A
#
# COMPACT_ATOMS: atom_id res chain seq x y z
N MET A 1 -17.05 22.43 -47.87
CA MET A 1 -17.23 23.91 -47.95
C MET A 1 -17.53 24.39 -49.39
N SER A 2 -18.23 23.63 -50.25
CA SER A 2 -18.53 24.05 -51.63
C SER A 2 -20.00 23.98 -52.06
N THR A 3 -20.95 23.79 -51.13
CA THR A 3 -22.40 23.69 -51.46
C THR A 3 -23.30 24.68 -50.71
N LEU A 4 -22.74 25.66 -50.00
CA LEU A 4 -23.49 26.68 -49.25
C LEU A 4 -23.63 28.05 -49.93
N LEU A 5 -23.08 28.22 -51.15
CA LEU A 5 -23.01 29.52 -51.84
C LEU A 5 -24.09 29.75 -52.90
N SER A 6 -25.12 28.90 -53.03
CA SER A 6 -26.12 29.03 -54.12
C SER A 6 -27.61 29.05 -53.71
N MET A 7 -27.95 29.21 -52.42
CA MET A 7 -29.37 29.29 -52.02
C MET A 7 -29.95 30.72 -52.04
N PRO A 8 -31.17 30.93 -52.57
CA PRO A 8 -31.81 32.24 -52.62
C PRO A 8 -32.27 32.75 -51.24
N ARG A 9 -32.04 34.06 -51.01
CA ARG A 9 -32.20 34.81 -49.74
C ARG A 9 -33.47 34.55 -48.89
N PRO A 10 -34.68 34.28 -49.43
CA PRO A 10 -35.85 34.03 -48.57
C PRO A 10 -35.82 32.67 -47.84
N LYS A 11 -34.96 31.72 -48.23
CA LYS A 11 -34.80 30.43 -47.52
C LYS A 11 -33.77 30.49 -46.38
N LEU A 12 -32.78 31.37 -46.44
CA LEU A 12 -31.86 31.64 -45.31
C LEU A 12 -32.57 32.33 -44.14
N ALA A 13 -33.50 33.24 -44.43
CA ALA A 13 -34.25 33.97 -43.40
C ALA A 13 -35.19 33.06 -42.57
N LYS A 14 -35.75 32.00 -43.18
CA LYS A 14 -36.59 31.02 -42.46
C LYS A 14 -35.80 30.02 -41.59
N ILE A 15 -34.54 29.74 -41.93
CA ILE A 15 -33.67 28.87 -41.11
C ILE A 15 -33.05 29.67 -39.95
N MET A 16 -32.71 30.94 -40.14
CA MET A 16 -32.26 31.82 -39.04
C MET A 16 -33.37 32.12 -38.01
N LEU A 17 -34.64 32.19 -38.42
CA LEU A 17 -35.75 32.45 -37.49
C LEU A 17 -36.13 31.21 -36.64
N LEU A 18 -35.90 29.99 -37.14
CA LEU A 18 -36.07 28.76 -36.34
C LEU A 18 -34.94 28.53 -35.34
N LEU A 19 -33.71 28.96 -35.64
CA LEU A 19 -32.57 28.86 -34.71
C LEU A 19 -32.62 29.91 -33.59
N PHE A 20 -33.20 31.09 -33.81
CA PHE A 20 -33.38 32.10 -32.75
C PHE A 20 -34.58 31.81 -31.82
N GLY A 21 -35.61 31.11 -32.31
CA GLY A 21 -36.79 30.73 -31.52
C GLY A 21 -36.56 29.60 -30.51
N LEU A 22 -35.57 28.72 -30.75
CA LEU A 22 -35.25 27.60 -29.85
C LEU A 22 -34.37 28.02 -28.66
N THR A 23 -33.68 29.15 -28.76
CA THR A 23 -32.88 29.75 -27.67
C THR A 23 -33.69 30.52 -26.62
N LEU A 24 -34.98 30.79 -26.85
CA LEU A 24 -35.81 31.61 -25.94
C LEU A 24 -36.83 30.80 -25.11
N LEU A 25 -36.92 29.47 -25.29
CA LEU A 25 -37.82 28.58 -24.54
C LEU A 25 -37.12 27.72 -23.46
N LEU A 26 -35.81 27.90 -23.24
CA LEU A 26 -35.06 27.28 -22.12
C LEU A 26 -34.67 28.28 -20.99
N ARG A 27 -35.36 29.42 -20.88
CA ARG A 27 -35.12 30.41 -19.81
C ARG A 27 -36.32 30.67 -18.89
N ALA A 28 -37.19 29.68 -18.69
CA ALA A 28 -38.32 29.80 -17.76
C ALA A 28 -38.55 28.51 -16.96
N ALA A 29 -37.56 28.11 -16.17
CA ALA A 29 -37.72 27.22 -15.00
C ALA A 29 -36.46 27.26 -14.13
N TYR A 30 -36.09 28.44 -13.63
CA TYR A 30 -35.20 28.58 -12.48
C TYR A 30 -35.72 29.77 -11.69
N THR A 31 -36.58 29.49 -10.71
CA THR A 31 -36.70 30.37 -9.54
C THR A 31 -35.37 30.23 -8.80
N PRO A 32 -34.52 31.27 -8.72
CA PRO A 32 -33.40 31.21 -7.80
C PRO A 32 -34.01 31.04 -6.41
N SER A 33 -33.66 29.94 -5.73
CA SER A 33 -33.68 29.93 -4.28
C SER A 33 -32.99 31.21 -3.83
N LEU A 34 -33.57 31.93 -2.88
CA LEU A 34 -32.96 33.12 -2.28
C LEU A 34 -31.51 32.77 -1.90
N ALA A 35 -30.56 33.15 -2.76
CA ALA A 35 -29.16 33.06 -2.46
C ALA A 35 -28.98 33.99 -1.26
N GLN A 36 -28.56 33.43 -0.12
CA GLN A 36 -27.98 34.26 0.92
C GLN A 36 -26.91 35.11 0.23
N GLY A 37 -27.00 36.44 0.39
CA GLY A 37 -25.96 37.34 -0.09
C GLY A 37 -24.60 36.89 0.46
N PRO A 38 -23.49 37.25 -0.20
CA PRO A 38 -22.16 36.94 0.32
C PRO A 38 -22.09 37.37 1.79
N PRO A 39 -21.55 36.53 2.70
CA PRO A 39 -21.44 36.88 4.11
C PRO A 39 -20.76 38.25 4.23
N THR A 40 -21.43 39.19 4.91
CA THR A 40 -21.04 40.61 5.00
C THR A 40 -19.89 40.86 5.97
N SER A 41 -19.24 39.81 6.46
CA SER A 41 -17.99 39.88 7.22
C SER A 41 -17.01 38.86 6.67
N THR A 42 -15.86 39.30 6.18
CA THR A 42 -14.71 38.42 5.95
C THR A 42 -14.43 37.68 7.26
N PRO A 43 -14.35 36.34 7.28
CA PRO A 43 -13.95 35.63 8.48
C PRO A 43 -12.61 36.18 8.95
N THR A 44 -12.36 36.24 10.26
CA THR A 44 -11.05 36.64 10.81
C THR A 44 -10.40 35.42 11.45
N TYR A 45 -9.38 34.86 10.80
CA TYR A 45 -8.55 33.83 11.41
C TYR A 45 -7.74 34.42 12.56
N THR A 46 -7.66 33.68 13.67
CA THR A 46 -6.75 33.99 14.76
C THR A 46 -5.45 33.24 14.52
N TRP A 47 -4.40 33.97 14.13
CA TRP A 47 -3.08 33.41 13.87
C TRP A 47 -2.29 33.24 15.17
N ASN A 48 -1.57 32.12 15.29
CA ASN A 48 -0.62 31.86 16.36
C ASN A 48 0.77 31.65 15.74
N ASP A 49 1.81 31.88 16.54
CA ASP A 49 3.17 31.51 16.15
C ASP A 49 3.30 29.99 16.03
N ALA A 50 3.92 29.54 14.94
CA ALA A 50 4.33 28.15 14.77
C ALA A 50 5.83 28.02 15.01
N THR A 51 6.30 26.80 15.27
CA THR A 51 7.74 26.55 15.40
C THR A 51 8.44 26.98 14.10
N PRO A 52 9.45 27.88 14.16
CA PRO A 52 10.18 28.30 12.97
C PRO A 52 11.13 27.19 12.48
N PRO A 53 11.43 27.10 11.17
CA PRO A 53 12.50 26.25 10.66
C PRO A 53 13.87 26.70 11.17
N GLU A 54 14.86 25.82 11.06
CA GLU A 54 16.25 26.09 11.47
C GLU A 54 17.01 26.98 10.49
N THR A 55 16.62 27.03 9.20
CA THR A 55 17.13 27.99 8.19
C THR A 55 16.00 28.85 7.63
N LYS A 56 16.34 30.06 7.19
CA LYS A 56 15.41 30.90 6.45
C LYS A 56 15.12 30.27 5.10
N HIS A 57 14.01 30.67 4.52
CA HIS A 57 13.63 30.24 3.19
C HIS A 57 12.79 31.29 2.46
N TYR A 58 12.99 31.39 1.15
CA TYR A 58 12.39 32.34 0.23
C TYR A 58 12.40 31.73 -1.18
N GLU A 59 11.28 31.82 -1.90
CA GLU A 59 11.08 31.13 -3.20
C GLU A 59 11.36 29.62 -3.14
N SER A 60 11.12 29.04 -1.96
CA SER A 60 11.22 27.62 -1.74
C SER A 60 9.89 26.96 -2.13
N PRO A 61 9.86 26.12 -3.18
CA PRO A 61 8.67 25.31 -3.47
C PRO A 61 8.26 24.47 -2.27
N ALA A 62 6.96 24.14 -2.22
CA ALA A 62 6.41 23.27 -1.20
C ALA A 62 5.49 22.19 -1.77
N ALA A 63 5.46 21.04 -1.10
CA ALA A 63 4.55 19.95 -1.40
C ALA A 63 3.94 19.38 -0.11
N VAL A 64 2.66 19.03 -0.15
CA VAL A 64 2.00 18.36 0.98
C VAL A 64 1.96 16.86 0.73
N VAL A 65 2.59 16.08 1.59
CA VAL A 65 2.61 14.61 1.51
C VAL A 65 2.42 14.01 2.90
N ASN A 66 1.50 13.05 3.04
CA ASN A 66 1.20 12.35 4.30
C ASN A 66 0.99 13.30 5.49
N GLY A 67 0.21 14.36 5.29
CA GLY A 67 -0.09 15.35 6.32
C GLY A 67 1.08 16.26 6.73
N ARG A 68 2.15 16.32 5.94
CA ARG A 68 3.34 17.14 6.22
C ARG A 68 3.61 18.10 5.07
N VAL A 69 4.12 19.28 5.41
CA VAL A 69 4.49 20.33 4.44
C VAL A 69 5.99 20.26 4.20
N TYR A 70 6.41 19.71 3.05
CA TYR A 70 7.81 19.70 2.62
C TYR A 70 8.16 21.05 2.01
N VAL A 71 9.33 21.56 2.37
CA VAL A 71 9.93 22.81 1.86
C VAL A 71 11.27 22.45 1.24
N LEU A 72 11.45 22.79 -0.03
CA LEU A 72 12.58 22.32 -0.83
C LEU A 72 13.36 23.50 -1.41
N GLY A 73 14.67 23.56 -1.17
CA GLY A 73 15.57 24.49 -1.85
C GLY A 73 15.21 25.96 -1.66
N GLY A 74 15.30 26.74 -2.74
CA GLY A 74 15.09 28.19 -2.72
C GLY A 74 16.30 28.94 -2.16
N PHE A 75 16.06 30.12 -1.60
CA PHE A 75 17.09 30.99 -1.03
C PHE A 75 17.03 31.02 0.49
N ASP A 76 18.18 30.87 1.16
CA ASP A 76 18.25 30.84 2.63
C ASP A 76 19.01 32.04 3.24
N GLU A 77 19.87 32.71 2.47
CA GLU A 77 20.64 33.86 2.97
C GLU A 77 20.88 34.91 1.88
N VAL A 78 21.25 36.11 2.34
CA VAL A 78 21.73 37.21 1.49
C VAL A 78 23.16 37.53 1.91
N SER A 79 24.18 37.00 1.21
CA SER A 79 25.57 37.52 1.26
C SER A 79 26.53 36.79 0.31
N PRO A 80 27.22 37.46 -0.65
CA PRO A 80 27.01 38.84 -1.15
C PRO A 80 25.82 38.97 -2.12
N VAL A 81 25.22 37.84 -2.50
CA VAL A 81 24.01 37.69 -3.34
C VAL A 81 23.04 36.72 -2.66
N LEU A 82 21.84 36.54 -3.20
CA LEU A 82 20.90 35.52 -2.74
C LEU A 82 21.54 34.13 -2.88
N ARG A 83 21.72 33.44 -1.75
CA ARG A 83 22.36 32.12 -1.68
C ARG A 83 21.31 31.03 -1.88
N ALA A 84 21.46 30.23 -2.93
CA ALA A 84 20.60 29.08 -3.15
C ALA A 84 21.00 27.95 -2.19
N THR A 85 20.00 27.19 -1.75
CA THR A 85 20.19 26.03 -0.89
C THR A 85 19.64 24.77 -1.54
N ASN A 86 20.20 23.62 -1.16
CA ASN A 86 19.65 22.31 -1.50
C ASN A 86 18.93 21.67 -0.31
N ARG A 87 18.75 22.42 0.78
CA ARG A 87 18.14 21.90 2.00
C ARG A 87 16.69 21.50 1.77
N VAL A 88 16.27 20.43 2.44
CA VAL A 88 14.88 19.99 2.49
C VAL A 88 14.50 19.71 3.94
N ASP A 89 13.37 20.27 4.36
CA ASP A 89 12.74 19.98 5.64
C ASP A 89 11.25 19.72 5.41
N TYR A 90 10.61 19.01 6.32
CA TYR A 90 9.16 19.03 6.42
C TYR A 90 8.70 19.61 7.76
N TYR A 91 7.57 20.29 7.73
CA TYR A 91 6.82 20.70 8.90
C TYR A 91 5.65 19.74 9.14
N ASP A 92 5.50 19.26 10.37
CA ASP A 92 4.38 18.44 10.82
C ASP A 92 3.42 19.29 11.66
N PRO A 93 2.24 19.66 11.13
CA PRO A 93 1.27 20.51 11.84
C PRO A 93 0.62 19.84 13.04
N ALA A 94 0.65 18.51 13.14
CA ALA A 94 0.06 17.78 14.27
C ALA A 94 0.95 17.87 15.51
N THR A 95 2.27 17.90 15.31
CA THR A 95 3.26 18.01 16.40
C THR A 95 3.87 19.40 16.53
N ASN A 96 3.63 20.30 15.57
CA ASN A 96 4.27 21.62 15.47
C ASN A 96 5.80 21.52 15.49
N THR A 97 6.35 20.62 14.68
CA THR A 97 7.80 20.39 14.60
C THR A 97 8.30 20.38 13.17
N TRP A 98 9.56 20.78 12.98
CA TRP A 98 10.31 20.63 11.74
C TRP A 98 11.23 19.43 11.82
N THR A 99 11.32 18.67 10.73
CA THR A 99 12.26 17.55 10.58
C THR A 99 13.07 17.72 9.32
N ARG A 100 14.39 17.59 9.46
CA ARG A 100 15.31 17.60 8.33
C ARG A 100 15.31 16.27 7.60
N VAL A 101 15.33 16.30 6.28
CA VAL A 101 15.39 15.12 5.41
C VAL A 101 16.54 15.23 4.40
N ALA A 102 16.67 14.27 3.48
CA ALA A 102 17.73 14.26 2.49
C ALA A 102 17.68 15.52 1.62
N ASN A 103 18.82 16.20 1.50
CA ASN A 103 18.97 17.39 0.67
C ASN A 103 18.72 17.05 -0.80
N MET A 104 18.22 18.02 -1.56
CA MET A 104 18.20 17.93 -3.02
C MET A 104 19.63 17.66 -3.54
N PRO A 105 19.77 16.94 -4.67
CA PRO A 105 21.08 16.67 -5.28
C PRO A 105 21.86 17.94 -5.63
N GLU A 106 21.17 19.08 -5.73
CA GLU A 106 21.74 20.36 -6.07
C GLU A 106 20.96 21.54 -5.50
N ALA A 107 21.66 22.66 -5.33
CA ALA A 107 21.06 23.90 -4.84
C ALA A 107 20.37 24.62 -5.99
N SER A 108 19.04 24.69 -5.94
CA SER A 108 18.23 25.25 -7.01
C SER A 108 17.07 26.09 -6.47
N THR A 109 16.62 27.07 -7.25
CA THR A 109 15.50 27.97 -6.94
C THR A 109 14.50 28.00 -8.10
N HIS A 110 13.33 28.62 -7.93
CA HIS A 110 12.31 28.77 -8.98
C HIS A 110 11.89 27.43 -9.61
N ILE A 111 11.84 26.37 -8.80
CA ILE A 111 11.65 25.01 -9.28
C ILE A 111 10.15 24.71 -9.34
N GLY A 112 9.70 24.07 -10.42
CA GLY A 112 8.35 23.51 -10.46
C GLY A 112 8.27 22.29 -9.54
N VAL A 113 7.25 22.21 -8.69
CA VAL A 113 7.06 21.11 -7.73
C VAL A 113 5.68 20.47 -7.84
N THR A 114 5.59 19.15 -7.74
CA THR A 114 4.33 18.46 -7.53
C THR A 114 4.56 17.14 -6.79
N SER A 115 3.49 16.45 -6.39
CA SER A 115 3.59 15.14 -5.76
C SER A 115 2.46 14.21 -6.21
N ASP A 116 2.75 12.91 -6.22
CA ASP A 116 1.77 11.84 -6.37
C ASP A 116 1.36 11.21 -5.03
N GLY A 117 1.82 11.77 -3.90
CA GLY A 117 1.57 11.27 -2.55
C GLY A 117 2.61 10.27 -2.02
N GLN A 118 3.53 9.80 -2.87
CA GLN A 118 4.67 8.96 -2.48
C GLN A 118 6.01 9.59 -2.89
N THR A 119 6.02 10.20 -4.07
CA THR A 119 7.16 10.88 -4.67
C THR A 119 6.87 12.38 -4.74
N ILE A 120 7.86 13.20 -4.40
CA ILE A 120 7.87 14.63 -4.73
C ILE A 120 8.72 14.80 -5.99
N TRP A 121 8.12 15.38 -7.02
CA TRP A 121 8.78 15.67 -8.29
C TRP A 121 9.15 17.14 -8.32
N VAL A 122 10.40 17.42 -8.70
CA VAL A 122 10.89 18.78 -8.93
C VAL A 122 11.48 18.88 -10.33
N ALA A 123 11.17 19.95 -11.05
CA ALA A 123 11.57 20.12 -12.45
C ALA A 123 12.02 21.55 -12.76
N GLY A 124 13.14 21.67 -13.47
CA GLY A 124 13.71 22.95 -13.90
C GLY A 124 14.29 23.77 -12.75
N GLY A 125 14.22 25.09 -12.88
CA GLY A 125 14.73 26.07 -11.92
C GLY A 125 16.03 26.73 -12.35
N PHE A 126 16.57 27.57 -11.46
CA PHE A 126 17.90 28.16 -11.59
C PHE A 126 18.90 27.44 -10.69
N LEU A 127 20.06 27.08 -11.25
CA LEU A 127 21.12 26.39 -10.53
C LEU A 127 22.03 27.38 -9.77
N GLY A 128 22.21 27.14 -8.47
CA GLY A 128 23.12 27.91 -7.63
C GLY A 128 22.61 29.32 -7.30
N ASN A 129 23.52 30.13 -6.74
CA ASN A 129 23.19 31.48 -6.28
C ASN A 129 22.73 32.38 -7.43
N ASP A 130 21.93 33.40 -7.09
CA ASP A 130 21.43 34.38 -8.05
C ASP A 130 22.59 35.05 -8.83
N PRO A 131 22.49 35.17 -10.19
CA PRO A 131 21.34 34.79 -11.02
C PRO A 131 21.21 33.28 -11.30
N GLY A 132 22.29 32.53 -11.45
CA GLY A 132 22.23 31.10 -11.80
C GLY A 132 21.64 30.79 -13.21
N PRO A 133 22.15 29.77 -13.93
CA PRO A 133 21.59 29.38 -15.23
C PRO A 133 20.30 28.56 -15.08
N ALA A 134 19.37 28.68 -16.04
CA ALA A 134 18.20 27.81 -16.12
C ALA A 134 18.63 26.38 -16.45
N ILE A 135 17.94 25.39 -15.88
CA ILE A 135 18.23 23.96 -16.10
C ILE A 135 16.99 23.21 -16.58
N SER A 136 17.19 22.03 -17.19
CA SER A 136 16.11 21.12 -17.63
C SER A 136 15.94 19.91 -16.72
N ARG A 137 16.75 19.80 -15.67
CA ARG A 137 16.81 18.59 -14.83
C ARG A 137 15.53 18.37 -14.04
N VAL A 138 15.22 17.09 -13.86
CA VAL A 138 14.07 16.62 -13.09
C VAL A 138 14.58 15.65 -12.04
N TRP A 139 14.15 15.84 -10.79
CA TRP A 139 14.49 14.98 -9.68
C TRP A 139 13.24 14.45 -8.99
N LYS A 140 13.34 13.22 -8.48
CA LYS A 140 12.31 12.49 -7.77
C LYS A 140 12.78 12.26 -6.34
N TYR A 141 12.01 12.70 -5.36
CA TYR A 141 12.26 12.41 -3.96
C TYR A 141 11.27 11.35 -3.49
N ASP A 142 11.79 10.17 -3.15
CA ASP A 142 11.01 9.13 -2.49
C ASP A 142 10.86 9.49 -1.01
N VAL A 143 9.62 9.76 -0.60
CA VAL A 143 9.30 10.22 0.75
C VAL A 143 9.51 9.12 1.80
N ALA A 144 9.31 7.85 1.44
CA ALA A 144 9.45 6.73 2.37
C ALA A 144 10.92 6.32 2.53
N ALA A 145 11.67 6.26 1.43
CA ALA A 145 13.08 5.92 1.43
C ALA A 145 13.97 7.09 1.86
N ASN A 146 13.45 8.33 1.82
CA ASN A 146 14.22 9.55 2.06
C ASN A 146 15.43 9.66 1.11
N THR A 147 15.21 9.41 -0.17
CA THR A 147 16.26 9.39 -1.19
C THR A 147 15.85 10.12 -2.45
N TRP A 148 16.82 10.71 -3.14
CA TRP A 148 16.64 11.36 -4.44
C TRP A 148 17.11 10.46 -5.58
N SER A 149 16.37 10.48 -6.69
CA SER A 149 16.76 9.81 -7.94
C SER A 149 16.42 10.69 -9.16
N PRO A 150 17.13 10.55 -10.29
CA PRO A 150 16.86 11.35 -11.48
C PRO A 150 15.54 10.94 -12.15
N GLY A 151 14.84 11.93 -12.72
CA GLY A 151 13.72 11.75 -13.64
C GLY A 151 14.08 12.16 -15.07
N PRO A 152 13.21 11.92 -16.07
CA PRO A 152 13.43 12.40 -17.43
C PRO A 152 13.56 13.93 -17.47
N SER A 153 14.64 14.45 -18.05
CA SER A 153 14.84 15.89 -18.19
C SER A 153 13.76 16.54 -19.07
N LEU A 154 13.38 17.78 -18.75
CA LEU A 154 12.53 18.61 -19.58
C LEU A 154 13.12 18.75 -21.00
N PRO A 155 12.29 18.92 -22.05
CA PRO A 155 12.77 19.08 -23.43
C PRO A 155 13.69 20.27 -23.67
N ASP A 156 13.60 21.31 -22.85
CA ASP A 156 14.47 22.49 -22.86
C ASP A 156 14.59 23.06 -21.43
N VAL A 157 15.58 23.92 -21.20
CA VAL A 157 15.80 24.54 -19.88
C VAL A 157 14.66 25.51 -19.53
N ARG A 158 14.24 25.48 -18.26
CA ARG A 158 13.21 26.38 -17.76
C ARG A 158 13.33 26.65 -16.27
N ALA A 159 13.02 27.87 -15.86
CA ALA A 159 12.84 28.25 -14.46
C ALA A 159 11.53 29.03 -14.26
N GLY A 160 10.93 28.97 -13.07
CA GLY A 160 9.74 29.74 -12.71
C GLY A 160 8.46 29.33 -13.46
N GLY A 161 8.46 28.12 -14.04
CA GLY A 161 7.24 27.50 -14.59
C GLY A 161 6.52 26.67 -13.55
N ALA A 162 5.29 26.27 -13.88
CA ALA A 162 4.47 25.44 -13.01
C ALA A 162 4.61 23.97 -13.38
N LEU A 163 4.78 23.12 -12.37
CA LEU A 163 4.68 21.66 -12.49
C LEU A 163 3.43 21.21 -11.72
N VAL A 164 2.53 20.47 -12.37
CA VAL A 164 1.35 19.90 -11.71
C VAL A 164 1.13 18.47 -12.16
N ARG A 165 0.47 17.68 -11.31
CA ARG A 165 0.05 16.32 -11.65
C ARG A 165 -1.45 16.28 -11.93
N LEU A 166 -1.83 15.76 -13.09
CA LEU A 166 -3.21 15.44 -13.46
C LEU A 166 -3.29 13.95 -13.80
N GLY A 167 -4.00 13.16 -12.99
CA GLY A 167 -4.04 11.70 -13.18
C GLY A 167 -2.64 11.09 -13.13
N ARG A 168 -2.25 10.34 -14.16
CA ARG A 168 -0.90 9.75 -14.31
C ARG A 168 0.06 10.60 -15.14
N GLU A 169 -0.28 11.87 -15.39
CA GLU A 169 0.53 12.78 -16.18
C GLU A 169 1.10 13.91 -15.32
N LEU A 170 2.39 14.21 -15.51
CA LEU A 170 3.00 15.46 -15.05
C LEU A 170 2.92 16.47 -16.17
N HIS A 171 2.48 17.68 -15.85
CA HIS A 171 2.41 18.80 -16.77
C HIS A 171 3.34 19.90 -16.30
N TYR A 172 4.30 20.25 -17.14
CA TYR A 172 5.17 21.40 -16.95
C TYR A 172 4.78 22.49 -17.96
N PHE A 173 4.47 23.70 -17.52
CA PHE A 173 4.12 24.79 -18.42
C PHE A 173 4.67 26.15 -17.98
N GLY A 174 4.88 27.02 -18.99
CA GLY A 174 5.37 28.39 -18.82
C GLY A 174 6.81 28.49 -18.33
N GLY A 175 7.09 29.52 -17.52
CA GLY A 175 8.42 29.86 -17.01
C GLY A 175 9.26 30.68 -18.00
N THR A 176 10.52 30.90 -17.62
CA THR A 176 11.49 31.69 -18.38
C THR A 176 12.54 30.81 -19.07
N LYS A 177 12.94 31.18 -20.29
CA LYS A 177 13.97 30.53 -21.12
C LYS A 177 15.39 30.76 -20.58
N ALA A 178 16.37 30.13 -21.23
CA ALA A 178 17.79 30.21 -20.90
C ALA A 178 18.34 31.65 -20.77
N ASP A 179 17.76 32.62 -21.48
CA ASP A 179 18.16 34.03 -21.45
C ASP A 179 17.67 34.81 -20.21
N ARG A 180 16.91 34.15 -19.32
CA ARG A 180 16.28 34.74 -18.12
C ARG A 180 15.31 35.90 -18.38
N ARG A 181 14.92 36.12 -19.64
CA ARG A 181 14.11 37.27 -20.07
C ARG A 181 12.88 36.85 -20.85
N THR A 182 13.01 35.83 -21.69
CA THR A 182 11.92 35.38 -22.56
C THR A 182 11.05 34.38 -21.82
N ASN A 183 9.83 34.79 -21.51
CA ASN A 183 8.83 33.86 -21.00
C ASN A 183 8.35 32.91 -22.09
N SER A 184 8.03 31.68 -21.70
CA SER A 184 7.52 30.67 -22.60
C SER A 184 6.04 30.40 -22.38
N ASP A 185 5.37 29.98 -23.44
CA ASP A 185 4.05 29.33 -23.39
C ASP A 185 4.16 27.82 -23.65
N ASP A 186 5.37 27.26 -23.66
CA ASP A 186 5.56 25.81 -23.81
C ASP A 186 4.81 25.05 -22.71
N HIS A 187 4.24 23.91 -23.11
CA HIS A 187 3.53 22.98 -22.24
C HIS A 187 3.95 21.56 -22.59
N TRP A 188 4.56 20.88 -21.61
CA TRP A 188 5.07 19.54 -21.75
C TRP A 188 4.39 18.58 -20.79
N VAL A 189 4.25 17.34 -21.22
CA VAL A 189 3.56 16.26 -20.51
C VAL A 189 4.46 15.04 -20.41
N LEU A 190 4.64 14.51 -19.20
CA LEU A 190 5.29 13.23 -18.95
C LEU A 190 4.26 12.23 -18.41
N ASN A 191 4.12 11.11 -19.11
CA ASN A 191 3.33 9.98 -18.63
C ASN A 191 4.14 9.22 -17.56
N LEU A 192 3.57 9.01 -16.38
CA LEU A 192 4.20 8.32 -15.25
C LEU A 192 4.15 6.79 -15.34
N ASP A 193 3.41 6.24 -16.30
CA ASP A 193 3.25 4.81 -16.54
C ASP A 193 4.26 4.33 -17.60
N GLY A 194 5.53 4.38 -17.23
CA GLY A 194 6.64 3.94 -18.09
C GLY A 194 7.10 4.96 -19.13
N GLY A 195 6.58 6.20 -19.09
CA GLY A 195 7.08 7.28 -19.95
C GLY A 195 8.53 7.64 -19.62
N THR A 196 9.40 7.58 -20.63
CA THR A 196 10.82 7.93 -20.49
C THR A 196 11.16 9.32 -21.03
N SER A 197 10.19 10.03 -21.60
CA SER A 197 10.39 11.34 -22.24
C SER A 197 9.14 12.20 -22.17
N TRP A 198 9.35 13.52 -22.06
CA TRP A 198 8.29 14.52 -22.14
C TRP A 198 7.80 14.71 -23.59
N THR A 199 6.50 14.93 -23.74
CA THR A 199 5.85 15.24 -25.02
C THR A 199 5.20 16.62 -24.98
N THR A 200 4.93 17.23 -26.13
CA THR A 200 4.34 18.57 -26.20
C THR A 200 2.81 18.50 -26.18
N ALA A 201 2.19 19.23 -25.26
CA ALA A 201 0.75 19.51 -25.28
C ALA A 201 0.48 20.89 -25.92
N ALA A 202 -0.80 21.28 -26.03
CA ALA A 202 -1.13 22.61 -26.52
C ALA A 202 -0.47 23.67 -25.65
N SER A 203 0.27 24.57 -26.31
CA SER A 203 0.94 25.70 -25.67
C SER A 203 -0.09 26.56 -24.94
N LEU A 204 0.37 27.23 -23.88
CA LEU A 204 -0.36 28.22 -23.10
C LEU A 204 -0.64 29.46 -23.96
N ALA A 205 -1.52 29.30 -24.94
CA ALA A 205 -1.90 30.29 -25.92
C ALA A 205 -3.42 30.28 -26.09
N ILE A 206 -4.01 31.48 -26.14
CA ILE A 206 -5.46 31.66 -26.28
C ILE A 206 -5.71 32.49 -27.53
N GLY A 207 -6.48 31.93 -28.47
CA GLY A 207 -6.74 32.58 -29.75
C GLY A 207 -5.47 32.82 -30.58
N GLY A 208 -4.45 31.96 -30.43
CA GLY A 208 -3.15 32.11 -31.10
C GLY A 208 -2.22 33.17 -30.48
N VAL A 209 -2.63 33.79 -29.37
CA VAL A 209 -1.80 34.75 -28.64
C VAL A 209 -1.13 34.04 -27.48
N SER A 210 0.21 34.12 -27.44
CA SER A 210 1.01 33.58 -26.35
C SER A 210 0.60 34.20 -25.01
N ARG A 211 0.36 33.35 -24.01
CA ARG A 211 0.11 33.73 -22.62
C ARG A 211 1.31 33.39 -21.73
N GLY A 212 2.51 33.30 -22.32
CA GLY A 212 3.72 32.91 -21.60
C GLY A 212 4.07 33.83 -20.43
N ARG A 213 4.42 33.22 -19.30
CA ARG A 213 4.71 33.92 -18.03
C ARG A 213 5.55 33.05 -17.09
N THR A 214 6.26 33.70 -16.19
CA THR A 214 7.04 33.11 -15.10
C THR A 214 6.44 33.49 -13.75
N HIS A 215 6.99 33.02 -12.63
CA HIS A 215 6.50 33.31 -11.29
C HIS A 215 4.98 33.13 -11.13
N MET A 216 4.45 32.09 -11.78
CA MET A 216 3.04 31.76 -11.78
C MET A 216 2.80 30.46 -11.02
N SER A 217 1.58 30.28 -10.51
CA SER A 217 1.20 29.00 -9.92
C SER A 217 0.42 28.13 -10.89
N GLY A 218 0.58 26.81 -10.72
CA GLY A 218 -0.29 25.79 -11.29
C GLY A 218 -1.23 25.21 -10.23
N ALA A 219 -2.44 24.81 -10.61
CA ALA A 219 -3.33 24.02 -9.77
C ALA A 219 -4.17 23.04 -10.59
N VAL A 220 -4.62 21.95 -9.99
CA VAL A 220 -5.49 20.95 -10.63
C VAL A 220 -6.80 20.83 -9.87
N VAL A 221 -7.91 21.10 -10.55
CA VAL A 221 -9.26 20.97 -9.99
C VAL A 221 -10.21 20.44 -11.06
N GLY A 222 -11.08 19.49 -10.69
CA GLY A 222 -12.13 18.98 -11.58
C GLY A 222 -11.62 18.44 -12.91
N GLY A 223 -10.46 17.76 -12.91
CA GLY A 223 -9.84 17.19 -14.12
C GLY A 223 -9.22 18.21 -15.08
N LYS A 224 -9.02 19.46 -14.64
CA LYS A 224 -8.45 20.54 -15.45
C LYS A 224 -7.25 21.17 -14.74
N ILE A 225 -6.36 21.77 -15.53
CA ILE A 225 -5.18 22.49 -15.03
C ILE A 225 -5.44 23.99 -15.12
N TYR A 226 -5.02 24.73 -14.10
CA TYR A 226 -5.16 26.17 -13.98
C TYR A 226 -3.78 26.81 -13.90
N ALA A 227 -3.50 27.77 -14.78
CA ALA A 227 -2.31 28.62 -14.76
C ALA A 227 -2.70 30.00 -14.21
N LEU A 228 -2.17 30.36 -13.04
CA LEU A 228 -2.65 31.47 -12.21
C LEU A 228 -1.58 32.56 -12.08
N GLY A 229 -1.93 33.78 -12.49
CA GLY A 229 -1.11 34.97 -12.34
C GLY A 229 0.27 34.83 -12.99
N GLY A 230 1.25 35.50 -12.39
CA GLY A 230 2.66 35.50 -12.76
C GLY A 230 3.12 36.77 -13.46
N GLN A 231 4.35 36.73 -13.95
CA GLN A 231 5.02 37.83 -14.62
C GLN A 231 5.19 37.54 -16.10
N ASN A 232 4.67 38.42 -16.92
CA ASN A 232 5.03 38.48 -18.33
C ASN A 232 6.08 39.62 -18.46
N GLY A 233 7.25 39.45 -19.11
CA GLY A 233 8.27 40.50 -19.28
C GLY A 233 9.47 40.58 -18.31
N HIS A 234 9.84 39.49 -17.62
CA HIS A 234 10.91 39.45 -16.60
C HIS A 234 12.27 40.05 -17.03
N ASP A 235 12.99 40.71 -16.10
CA ASP A 235 14.42 41.14 -16.17
C ASP A 235 14.91 41.93 -17.41
N GLY A 236 14.03 42.60 -18.17
CA GLY A 236 14.54 43.48 -19.24
C GLY A 236 13.56 44.05 -20.26
N ASN A 237 12.24 43.84 -20.15
CA ASN A 237 11.28 44.46 -21.06
C ASN A 237 10.48 45.52 -20.30
N SER A 238 10.68 46.80 -20.63
CA SER A 238 10.09 47.95 -19.93
C SER A 238 8.57 48.10 -20.09
N ASN A 239 7.82 47.03 -20.36
CA ASN A 239 6.39 47.08 -20.66
C ASN A 239 5.55 45.85 -20.26
N ILE A 240 6.02 44.91 -19.44
CA ILE A 240 5.13 43.87 -18.93
C ILE A 240 5.51 43.50 -17.48
N GLY A 241 4.50 43.51 -16.60
CA GLY A 241 4.59 43.29 -15.15
C GLY A 241 3.69 42.14 -14.71
N ASP A 242 3.31 42.10 -13.44
CA ASP A 242 2.44 41.04 -12.91
C ASP A 242 1.10 41.03 -13.67
N VAL A 243 0.59 39.85 -14.00
CA VAL A 243 -0.68 39.65 -14.73
C VAL A 243 -1.73 39.01 -13.84
N ASP A 244 -3.00 39.31 -14.11
CA ASP A 244 -4.16 38.79 -13.36
C ASP A 244 -4.75 37.54 -14.02
N TRP A 245 -4.06 36.98 -15.02
CA TRP A 245 -4.61 35.95 -15.88
C TRP A 245 -4.85 34.64 -15.14
N VAL A 246 -6.00 34.04 -15.41
CA VAL A 246 -6.34 32.68 -15.02
C VAL A 246 -6.69 31.94 -16.30
N ASP A 247 -5.85 30.98 -16.68
CA ASP A 247 -6.07 30.19 -17.89
C ASP A 247 -6.25 28.72 -17.51
N ILE A 248 -7.19 28.06 -18.18
CA ILE A 248 -7.65 26.69 -17.90
C ILE A 248 -7.31 25.81 -19.09
N TYR A 249 -6.49 24.79 -18.85
CA TYR A 249 -6.25 23.72 -19.80
C TYR A 249 -7.29 22.62 -19.61
N ASN A 250 -7.93 22.26 -20.72
CA ASN A 250 -8.81 21.11 -20.79
C ASN A 250 -8.08 19.97 -21.54
N PRO A 251 -7.70 18.87 -20.86
CA PRO A 251 -7.02 17.74 -21.50
C PRO A 251 -7.89 17.10 -22.59
N ALA A 252 -9.21 17.03 -22.39
CA ALA A 252 -10.13 16.38 -23.33
C ALA A 252 -10.18 17.08 -24.70
N THR A 253 -9.88 18.37 -24.75
CA THR A 253 -9.81 19.14 -25.99
C THR A 253 -8.40 19.58 -26.35
N ASN A 254 -7.41 19.23 -25.53
CA ASN A 254 -6.03 19.70 -25.60
C ASN A 254 -5.96 21.21 -25.91
N SER A 255 -6.59 22.05 -25.08
CA SER A 255 -6.66 23.49 -25.35
C SER A 255 -6.79 24.33 -24.08
N TRP A 256 -6.30 25.57 -24.15
CA TRP A 256 -6.40 26.58 -23.09
C TRP A 256 -7.55 27.56 -23.33
N THR A 257 -8.21 27.97 -22.25
CA THR A 257 -9.28 28.98 -22.24
C THR A 257 -9.11 29.94 -21.06
N SER A 258 -9.57 31.19 -21.15
CA SER A 258 -9.44 32.17 -20.07
C SER A 258 -10.62 32.09 -19.08
N ALA A 259 -10.34 32.37 -17.82
CA ALA A 259 -11.30 32.49 -16.72
C ALA A 259 -11.28 33.88 -16.08
N ALA A 260 -12.08 34.08 -15.03
CA ALA A 260 -12.10 35.33 -14.26
C ALA A 260 -10.73 35.59 -13.62
N GLY A 261 -10.16 36.77 -13.91
CA GLY A 261 -8.85 37.17 -13.42
C GLY A 261 -8.78 37.35 -11.91
N ILE A 262 -7.55 37.33 -11.37
CA ILE A 262 -7.26 37.48 -9.94
C ILE A 262 -7.77 38.87 -9.45
N PRO A 263 -8.49 38.94 -8.31
CA PRO A 263 -8.94 40.20 -7.75
C PRO A 263 -7.77 41.12 -7.38
N GLY A 264 -7.92 42.42 -7.60
CA GLY A 264 -6.90 43.42 -7.25
C GLY A 264 -5.85 43.67 -8.35
N GLY A 265 -5.92 42.95 -9.47
CA GLY A 265 -5.01 43.11 -10.61
C GLY A 265 -3.92 42.05 -10.63
N GLY A 266 -2.81 42.35 -11.32
CA GLY A 266 -1.75 41.38 -11.53
C GLY A 266 -1.05 40.95 -10.26
N ARG A 267 -0.73 39.65 -10.16
CA ARG A 267 -0.13 39.04 -8.97
C ARG A 267 0.95 38.02 -9.37
N SER A 268 2.02 37.87 -8.61
CA SER A 268 3.07 36.84 -8.78
C SER A 268 3.73 36.45 -7.45
N HIS A 269 4.72 35.54 -7.46
CA HIS A 269 5.46 35.10 -6.26
C HIS A 269 4.57 34.50 -5.16
N PHE A 270 3.50 33.83 -5.55
CA PHE A 270 2.56 33.14 -4.64
C PHE A 270 2.47 31.64 -4.93
N GLU A 271 3.38 31.11 -5.74
CA GLU A 271 3.49 29.69 -6.11
C GLU A 271 3.61 28.79 -4.88
N PRO A 272 4.50 29.05 -3.90
CA PRO A 272 4.57 28.23 -2.69
C PRO A 272 3.38 28.46 -1.73
N GLY A 273 2.57 29.49 -1.98
CA GLY A 273 1.37 29.84 -1.23
C GLY A 273 0.06 29.50 -1.94
N THR A 274 0.11 28.71 -3.01
CA THR A 274 -1.08 28.24 -3.74
C THR A 274 -1.40 26.80 -3.36
N PHE A 275 -2.67 26.54 -3.08
CA PHE A 275 -3.13 25.18 -2.76
C PHE A 275 -4.61 24.99 -3.13
N VAL A 276 -5.02 23.72 -3.22
CA VAL A 276 -6.41 23.34 -3.48
C VAL A 276 -7.07 22.90 -2.17
N ARG A 277 -8.26 23.44 -1.88
CA ARG A 277 -9.13 22.97 -0.80
C ARG A 277 -10.57 22.90 -1.29
N ASN A 278 -11.30 21.82 -1.00
CA ASN A 278 -12.72 21.66 -1.34
C ASN A 278 -13.04 21.99 -2.82
N ASP A 279 -12.23 21.50 -3.76
CA ASP A 279 -12.32 21.82 -5.20
C ASP A 279 -12.28 23.34 -5.52
N ARG A 280 -11.59 24.10 -4.68
CA ARG A 280 -11.32 25.53 -4.88
C ARG A 280 -9.83 25.80 -4.78
N ILE A 281 -9.38 26.81 -5.50
CA ILE A 281 -7.97 27.21 -5.56
C ILE A 281 -7.79 28.40 -4.64
N VAL A 282 -6.87 28.31 -3.69
CA VAL A 282 -6.55 29.40 -2.77
C VAL A 282 -5.17 29.97 -3.10
N LEU A 283 -5.08 31.29 -3.17
CA LEU A 283 -3.85 32.05 -3.33
C LEU A 283 -3.57 32.84 -2.06
N ALA A 284 -2.40 32.65 -1.44
CA ALA A 284 -1.98 33.38 -0.24
C ALA A 284 -0.71 34.20 -0.51
N GLY A 285 -0.77 35.50 -0.23
CA GLY A 285 0.37 36.42 -0.39
C GLY A 285 0.88 36.60 -1.82
N GLY A 286 2.14 36.95 -2.00
CA GLY A 286 2.73 37.31 -3.29
C GLY A 286 2.99 38.81 -3.44
N GLU A 287 3.25 39.23 -4.66
CA GLU A 287 3.48 40.63 -5.04
C GLU A 287 2.59 41.03 -6.21
N SER A 288 2.42 42.33 -6.41
CA SER A 288 1.71 42.95 -7.52
C SER A 288 2.40 44.22 -7.99
N ASN A 289 1.96 44.72 -9.14
CA ASN A 289 2.40 46.01 -9.69
C ASN A 289 2.17 47.21 -8.74
N THR A 290 1.34 47.06 -7.70
CA THR A 290 1.00 48.12 -6.74
C THR A 290 1.46 47.84 -5.31
N ALA A 291 1.87 46.61 -5.00
CA ALA A 291 2.31 46.20 -3.66
C ALA A 291 3.34 45.07 -3.73
N ASN A 292 4.53 45.30 -3.18
CA ASN A 292 5.62 44.32 -3.18
C ASN A 292 5.37 43.12 -2.25
N ASN A 293 4.49 43.23 -1.26
CA ASN A 293 4.13 42.13 -0.36
C ASN A 293 2.63 42.22 -0.08
N ILE A 294 1.91 41.12 -0.28
CA ILE A 294 0.44 41.07 -0.19
C ILE A 294 0.04 40.23 1.03
N SER A 295 -0.95 40.68 1.79
CA SER A 295 -1.56 39.89 2.88
C SER A 295 -2.82 39.14 2.44
N ASP A 296 -3.36 39.48 1.28
CA ASP A 296 -4.64 38.95 0.81
C ASP A 296 -4.58 37.45 0.57
N VAL A 297 -5.65 36.78 0.99
CA VAL A 297 -5.90 35.38 0.69
C VAL A 297 -7.18 35.31 -0.14
N ASN A 298 -7.10 34.83 -1.37
CA ASN A 298 -8.23 34.76 -2.30
C ASN A 298 -8.53 33.32 -2.67
N GLU A 299 -9.80 32.97 -2.72
CA GLU A 299 -10.29 31.64 -3.10
C GLU A 299 -11.06 31.75 -4.42
N TYR A 300 -10.66 30.98 -5.42
CA TYR A 300 -11.34 30.85 -6.70
C TYR A 300 -12.24 29.62 -6.68
N ASN A 301 -13.51 29.82 -7.05
CA ASN A 301 -14.46 28.75 -7.31
C ASN A 301 -14.53 28.48 -8.82
N PRO A 302 -13.99 27.34 -9.29
CA PRO A 302 -13.99 27.02 -10.71
C PRO A 302 -15.38 26.72 -11.30
N GLU A 303 -16.35 26.36 -10.47
CA GLU A 303 -17.70 26.05 -10.93
C GLU A 303 -18.48 27.30 -11.31
N THR A 304 -18.36 28.34 -10.48
CA THR A 304 -19.03 29.63 -10.70
C THR A 304 -18.17 30.62 -11.47
N ASN A 305 -16.89 30.31 -11.66
CA ASN A 305 -15.88 31.20 -12.22
C ASN A 305 -15.83 32.55 -11.47
N THR A 306 -15.84 32.49 -10.13
CA THR A 306 -15.83 33.67 -9.26
C THR A 306 -14.81 33.54 -8.15
N TRP A 307 -14.38 34.70 -7.63
CA TRP A 307 -13.45 34.79 -6.52
C TRP A 307 -14.15 35.24 -5.22
N ALA A 308 -13.62 34.79 -4.09
CA ALA A 308 -13.94 35.26 -2.76
C ALA A 308 -12.66 35.66 -2.02
N THR A 309 -12.77 36.59 -1.07
CA THR A 309 -11.66 36.99 -0.20
C THR A 309 -11.82 36.29 1.16
N LEU A 310 -10.74 35.63 1.61
CA LEU A 310 -10.64 34.99 2.91
C LEU A 310 -9.93 35.90 3.92
N SER A 311 -9.74 35.43 5.15
CA SER A 311 -8.96 36.18 6.15
C SER A 311 -7.53 36.41 5.64
N PRO A 312 -6.96 37.61 5.82
CA PRO A 312 -5.60 37.89 5.41
C PRO A 312 -4.57 37.11 6.24
N LEU A 313 -3.38 36.99 5.68
CA LEU A 313 -2.16 36.57 6.38
C LEU A 313 -1.85 37.51 7.56
N PRO A 314 -1.13 37.05 8.60
CA PRO A 314 -0.85 37.88 9.77
C PRO A 314 0.09 39.04 9.45
N VAL A 315 0.87 38.91 8.39
CA VAL A 315 1.72 39.96 7.81
C VAL A 315 1.70 39.85 6.27
N PRO A 316 1.90 40.94 5.53
CA PRO A 316 2.07 40.87 4.07
C PRO A 316 3.34 40.08 3.71
N LEU A 317 3.22 39.15 2.77
CA LEU A 317 4.26 38.19 2.43
C LEU A 317 4.33 37.99 0.93
N LYS A 318 5.53 37.84 0.38
CA LYS A 318 5.77 37.28 -0.95
C LYS A 318 6.67 36.05 -0.88
N ALA A 319 6.48 35.12 -1.81
CA ALA A 319 7.19 33.83 -1.92
C ALA A 319 7.25 33.03 -0.61
N ALA A 320 6.22 33.16 0.24
CA ALA A 320 6.09 32.39 1.47
C ALA A 320 5.44 31.04 1.18
N VAL A 321 5.92 30.00 1.84
CA VAL A 321 5.23 28.71 1.85
C VAL A 321 3.94 28.87 2.63
N ALA A 322 2.80 28.60 2.00
CA ALA A 322 1.49 28.63 2.65
C ALA A 322 0.65 27.42 2.21
N GLN A 323 0.29 26.55 3.16
CA GLN A 323 -0.35 25.26 2.87
C GLN A 323 -1.42 24.93 3.91
N VAL A 324 -2.44 24.16 3.50
CA VAL A 324 -3.46 23.62 4.40
C VAL A 324 -3.30 22.12 4.55
N VAL A 325 -3.20 21.67 5.81
CA VAL A 325 -3.21 20.26 6.18
C VAL A 325 -4.33 20.03 7.18
N GLY A 326 -5.31 19.21 6.81
CA GLY A 326 -6.53 19.03 7.62
C GLY A 326 -7.24 20.38 7.79
N ASN A 327 -7.37 20.83 9.05
CA ASN A 327 -7.92 22.15 9.39
C ASN A 327 -6.84 23.20 9.73
N LYS A 328 -5.55 22.88 9.58
CA LYS A 328 -4.45 23.78 9.88
C LYS A 328 -4.02 24.54 8.64
N PHE A 329 -4.02 25.85 8.71
CA PHE A 329 -3.40 26.72 7.71
C PHE A 329 -2.06 27.20 8.24
N PHE A 330 -1.00 26.75 7.58
CA PHE A 330 0.38 27.02 7.94
C PHE A 330 1.00 27.97 6.92
N VAL A 331 1.81 28.92 7.40
CA VAL A 331 2.53 29.89 6.59
C VAL A 331 3.95 30.00 7.15
N SER A 332 4.99 29.99 6.30
CA SER A 332 6.38 30.08 6.73
C SER A 332 7.28 30.76 5.72
N GLY A 333 8.24 31.52 6.22
CA GLY A 333 9.31 32.13 5.41
C GLY A 333 8.80 33.24 4.50
N GLY A 334 9.37 33.29 3.29
CA GLY A 334 9.13 34.37 2.34
C GLY A 334 9.80 35.67 2.76
N ASP A 335 9.30 36.79 2.22
CA ASP A 335 9.79 38.13 2.49
C ASP A 335 8.62 39.06 2.88
N ASN A 336 8.84 39.92 3.88
CA ASN A 336 7.91 40.98 4.32
C ASN A 336 8.54 42.37 4.37
N VAL A 337 9.80 42.51 3.95
CA VAL A 337 10.47 43.79 3.83
C VAL A 337 10.63 44.09 2.34
N ASN A 338 10.69 45.35 1.94
CA ASN A 338 11.04 45.69 0.57
C ASN A 338 12.53 45.36 0.31
N GLY A 339 12.83 44.11 -0.02
CA GLY A 339 14.16 43.64 -0.39
C GLY A 339 14.33 42.18 -0.03
N TYR A 340 14.50 41.32 -1.04
CA TYR A 340 14.60 39.86 -1.02
C TYR A 340 15.32 39.27 0.20
N THR A 341 14.66 39.23 1.36
CA THR A 341 15.27 38.85 2.63
C THR A 341 14.60 37.59 3.13
N PRO A 342 15.24 36.42 3.01
CA PRO A 342 14.69 35.17 3.52
C PRO A 342 14.36 35.24 5.01
N ARG A 343 13.26 34.59 5.41
CA ARG A 343 12.70 34.65 6.76
C ARG A 343 12.55 33.29 7.43
N TYR A 344 12.50 33.32 8.77
CA TYR A 344 12.26 32.16 9.64
C TYR A 344 10.84 32.12 10.19
N GLU A 345 10.14 33.26 10.25
CA GLU A 345 8.88 33.30 10.98
C GLU A 345 7.83 32.40 10.34
N SER A 346 7.09 31.72 11.20
CA SER A 346 6.08 30.76 10.81
C SER A 346 4.82 31.01 11.63
N TYR A 347 3.67 30.91 10.99
CA TYR A 347 2.37 31.16 11.59
C TYR A 347 1.43 29.99 11.30
N ILE A 348 0.56 29.68 12.25
CA ILE A 348 -0.45 28.65 12.08
C ILE A 348 -1.78 29.12 12.63
N THR A 349 -2.86 28.83 11.90
CA THR A 349 -4.22 29.01 12.37
C THR A 349 -5.05 27.76 12.10
N THR A 350 -6.20 27.68 12.75
CA THR A 350 -7.17 26.62 12.50
C THR A 350 -8.33 27.20 11.71
N ILE A 351 -8.59 26.65 10.53
CA ILE A 351 -9.70 27.06 9.66
C ILE A 351 -10.95 26.30 10.07
N GLY A 352 -12.07 27.03 10.19
CA GLY A 352 -13.36 26.49 10.64
C GLY A 352 -13.48 26.50 12.16
N ASN A 353 -14.70 26.60 12.68
CA ASN A 353 -14.94 26.38 14.10
C ASN A 353 -14.66 24.90 14.37
N VAL A 354 -13.76 24.56 15.28
CA VAL A 354 -13.54 23.16 15.68
C VAL A 354 -14.32 22.96 16.96
N ASN A 355 -15.60 22.64 16.81
CA ASN A 355 -16.42 22.27 17.93
C ASN A 355 -16.26 20.78 18.23
N GLN A 356 -15.89 20.45 19.46
CA GLN A 356 -15.67 19.07 19.88
C GLN A 356 -16.99 18.30 20.07
N SER A 357 -18.13 18.99 20.12
CA SER A 357 -19.44 18.36 20.25
C SER A 357 -20.10 17.96 18.92
N SER A 358 -19.63 18.51 17.79
CA SER A 358 -20.14 18.16 16.45
C SER A 358 -19.63 16.79 16.01
N GLU A 359 -20.55 15.85 15.75
CA GLU A 359 -20.22 14.47 15.39
C GLU A 359 -21.28 13.86 14.47
N ALA A 360 -20.84 13.06 13.50
CA ALA A 360 -21.73 12.26 12.67
C ALA A 360 -21.18 10.86 12.44
N LEU A 361 -22.06 9.87 12.31
CA LEU A 361 -21.71 8.53 11.82
C LEU A 361 -22.09 8.43 10.35
N PHE A 362 -21.11 8.10 9.50
CA PHE A 362 -21.30 7.82 8.10
C PHE A 362 -21.01 6.34 7.83
N SER A 363 -21.83 5.69 7.00
CA SER A 363 -21.60 4.30 6.60
C SER A 363 -22.14 4.01 5.21
N ILE A 364 -21.43 3.13 4.50
CA ILE A 364 -21.84 2.52 3.23
C ILE A 364 -21.98 1.03 3.49
N VAL A 365 -23.21 0.58 3.71
CA VAL A 365 -23.55 -0.81 4.02
C VAL A 365 -24.78 -1.17 3.21
N PRO A 366 -24.60 -1.67 1.97
CA PRO A 366 -25.70 -2.17 1.18
C PRO A 366 -26.52 -3.23 1.95
N PRO A 367 -27.85 -3.10 2.03
CA PRO A 367 -28.67 -4.13 2.63
C PRO A 367 -28.91 -5.26 1.64
N ASP A 368 -28.63 -6.46 2.10
CA ASP A 368 -28.63 -7.71 1.34
C ASP A 368 -30.05 -8.15 0.94
N ALA A 369 -30.60 -7.54 -0.11
CA ALA A 369 -31.90 -7.91 -0.67
C ALA A 369 -31.80 -9.13 -1.61
N GLY A 370 -31.55 -10.32 -1.04
CA GLY A 370 -31.87 -11.62 -1.64
C GLY A 370 -30.82 -12.25 -2.58
N GLN A 371 -30.13 -13.27 -2.05
CA GLN A 371 -29.19 -14.22 -2.67
C GLN A 371 -27.89 -13.58 -3.25
N ASP A 372 -26.73 -14.02 -2.71
CA ASP A 372 -25.32 -13.71 -3.10
C ASP A 372 -24.59 -12.47 -2.57
N SER A 373 -25.03 -11.84 -1.48
CA SER A 373 -24.59 -10.49 -1.08
C SER A 373 -23.19 -10.31 -0.44
N GLY A 374 -22.24 -11.22 -0.69
CA GLY A 374 -20.85 -11.10 -0.22
C GLY A 374 -20.10 -9.92 -0.86
N LEU A 375 -18.94 -10.17 -1.48
CA LEU A 375 -18.18 -9.14 -2.21
C LEU A 375 -18.91 -8.53 -3.42
N ASN A 376 -20.12 -8.99 -3.76
CA ASN A 376 -20.93 -8.48 -4.89
C ASN A 376 -22.11 -7.61 -4.43
N ALA A 377 -22.09 -7.07 -3.20
CA ALA A 377 -23.11 -6.13 -2.76
C ALA A 377 -23.04 -4.82 -3.56
N SER A 378 -24.14 -4.07 -3.63
CA SER A 378 -24.21 -2.86 -4.48
C SER A 378 -24.87 -1.67 -3.80
N THR A 379 -24.27 -0.50 -3.95
CA THR A 379 -24.81 0.80 -3.50
C THR A 379 -26.13 1.17 -4.17
N TYR A 380 -26.48 0.50 -5.27
CA TYR A 380 -27.77 0.58 -5.93
C TYR A 380 -28.93 0.22 -4.99
N ASN A 381 -28.70 -0.64 -4.01
CA ASN A 381 -29.74 -1.12 -3.12
C ASN A 381 -30.18 -0.03 -2.12
N SER A 382 -31.48 0.03 -1.85
CA SER A 382 -32.09 1.03 -0.96
C SER A 382 -31.46 1.00 0.43
N GLY A 383 -31.02 2.13 0.96
CA GLY A 383 -30.42 2.23 2.29
C GLY A 383 -28.93 1.96 2.36
N SER A 384 -28.25 1.86 1.21
CA SER A 384 -26.80 1.59 1.15
C SER A 384 -25.97 2.67 1.83
N PHE A 385 -26.33 3.95 1.68
CA PHE A 385 -25.67 5.04 2.39
C PHE A 385 -26.51 5.48 3.58
N ARG A 386 -25.85 5.68 4.71
CA ARG A 386 -26.46 6.16 5.95
C ARG A 386 -25.61 7.25 6.57
N VAL A 387 -26.27 8.34 6.95
CA VAL A 387 -25.68 9.41 7.78
C VAL A 387 -26.54 9.57 9.02
N THR A 388 -25.90 9.63 10.19
CA THR A 388 -26.57 9.88 11.48
C THR A 388 -25.90 11.07 12.15
N ASN A 389 -26.68 12.06 12.58
CA ASN A 389 -26.15 13.17 13.34
C ASN A 389 -26.07 12.78 14.82
N ASN A 390 -24.86 12.71 15.38
CA ASN A 390 -24.61 12.33 16.76
C ASN A 390 -24.09 13.53 17.59
N SER A 391 -24.32 14.76 17.12
CA SER A 391 -23.74 15.94 17.75
C SER A 391 -24.27 16.14 19.16
N ALA A 392 -23.40 16.03 20.17
CA ALA A 392 -23.78 16.11 21.58
C ALA A 392 -24.21 17.53 21.99
N GLY A 393 -23.82 18.56 21.24
CA GLY A 393 -24.15 19.96 21.48
C GLY A 393 -25.42 20.41 20.74
N GLY A 394 -26.09 19.51 20.01
CA GLY A 394 -27.30 19.81 19.25
C GLY A 394 -27.05 20.50 17.91
N GLU A 395 -25.81 20.55 17.44
CA GLU A 395 -25.45 21.08 16.14
C GLU A 395 -26.11 20.27 15.01
N ARG A 396 -26.62 20.97 14.00
CA ARG A 396 -27.32 20.36 12.86
C ARG A 396 -26.34 20.09 11.73
N ILE A 397 -26.50 19.00 11.00
CA ILE A 397 -25.78 18.81 9.74
C ILE A 397 -26.39 19.73 8.68
N THR A 398 -25.57 20.52 8.00
CA THR A 398 -26.01 21.41 6.92
C THR A 398 -25.55 20.92 5.56
N ARG A 399 -24.43 20.19 5.49
CA ARG A 399 -23.91 19.62 4.23
C ARG A 399 -23.19 18.30 4.45
N LEU A 400 -23.41 17.35 3.55
CA LEU A 400 -22.62 16.15 3.33
C LEU A 400 -21.93 16.26 1.97
N ARG A 401 -20.64 15.95 1.90
CA ARG A 401 -19.90 15.82 0.64
C ARG A 401 -19.11 14.51 0.66
N ILE A 402 -19.24 13.72 -0.42
CA ILE A 402 -18.54 12.45 -0.61
C ILE A 402 -17.68 12.56 -1.87
N ASP A 403 -16.40 12.20 -1.77
CA ASP A 403 -15.41 12.25 -2.84
C ASP A 403 -14.81 10.87 -3.10
N LEU A 404 -15.03 10.33 -4.28
CA LEU A 404 -14.61 8.97 -4.62
C LEU A 404 -13.14 8.88 -5.10
N ARG A 405 -12.47 10.02 -5.34
CA ARG A 405 -11.08 10.02 -5.85
C ARG A 405 -10.05 9.41 -4.90
N SER A 406 -10.38 9.28 -3.63
CA SER A 406 -9.53 8.64 -2.62
C SER A 406 -10.02 7.25 -2.23
N ALA A 407 -11.01 6.70 -2.93
CA ALA A 407 -11.43 5.31 -2.76
C ALA A 407 -10.26 4.36 -3.02
N ILE A 408 -10.27 3.22 -2.32
CA ILE A 408 -9.17 2.25 -2.34
C ILE A 408 -9.05 1.54 -3.69
N LEU A 409 -10.18 1.26 -4.35
CA LEU A 409 -10.17 0.92 -5.76
C LEU A 409 -10.22 2.21 -6.60
N PRO A 410 -9.35 2.34 -7.62
CA PRO A 410 -9.25 3.56 -8.40
C PRO A 410 -10.48 3.78 -9.30
N ASP A 411 -10.66 5.04 -9.70
CA ASP A 411 -11.61 5.47 -10.74
C ASP A 411 -13.07 5.06 -10.53
N MET A 412 -13.53 5.04 -9.28
CA MET A 412 -14.94 4.93 -8.92
C MET A 412 -15.68 6.23 -9.21
N VAL A 413 -16.83 6.16 -9.88
CA VAL A 413 -17.67 7.30 -10.22
C VAL A 413 -19.11 7.07 -9.77
N PHE A 414 -19.76 8.11 -9.24
CA PHE A 414 -21.20 8.14 -9.14
C PHE A 414 -21.79 8.14 -10.55
N ASP A 415 -22.67 7.19 -10.85
CA ASP A 415 -23.26 7.03 -12.17
C ASP A 415 -24.79 7.20 -12.16
N PRO A 416 -25.29 8.42 -11.97
CA PRO A 416 -26.74 8.64 -11.93
C PRO A 416 -27.44 8.40 -13.28
N ASN A 417 -26.70 8.22 -14.38
CA ASN A 417 -27.24 8.19 -15.74
C ASN A 417 -26.85 6.95 -16.56
N GLY A 418 -26.03 6.03 -16.03
CA GLY A 418 -25.55 4.84 -16.74
C GLY A 418 -24.54 5.18 -17.84
N THR A 419 -23.75 6.25 -17.64
CA THR A 419 -22.76 6.75 -18.61
C THR A 419 -21.33 6.72 -18.09
N GLY A 420 -21.16 6.53 -16.78
CA GLY A 420 -19.89 6.42 -16.08
C GLY A 420 -19.32 4.99 -16.11
N GLY A 421 -20.16 3.98 -16.05
CA GLY A 421 -19.77 2.57 -16.11
C GLY A 421 -20.69 1.78 -17.00
N ASP A 422 -21.50 0.92 -16.37
CA ASP A 422 -22.46 0.11 -17.10
C ASP A 422 -23.77 0.89 -17.38
N PRO A 423 -24.66 0.39 -18.25
CA PRO A 423 -25.86 1.14 -18.62
C PRO A 423 -26.96 1.13 -17.55
N VAL A 424 -26.81 0.36 -16.46
CA VAL A 424 -27.69 0.45 -15.30
C VAL A 424 -27.37 1.75 -14.56
N ALA A 425 -28.43 2.40 -14.09
CA ALA A 425 -28.33 3.70 -13.49
C ALA A 425 -29.31 3.82 -12.33
N LYS A 426 -28.87 4.49 -11.26
CA LYS A 426 -29.73 5.00 -10.20
C LYS A 426 -29.28 6.38 -9.78
N ALA A 427 -30.14 7.36 -10.03
CA ALA A 427 -29.97 8.70 -9.49
C ALA A 427 -30.05 8.71 -7.95
N PHE A 428 -29.58 9.80 -7.33
CA PHE A 428 -29.71 10.02 -5.89
C PHE A 428 -31.15 9.80 -5.42
N THR A 429 -31.34 8.77 -4.59
CA THR A 429 -32.66 8.33 -4.13
C THR A 429 -32.68 8.36 -2.59
N PRO A 430 -33.41 9.30 -1.97
CA PRO A 430 -33.71 9.24 -0.54
C PRO A 430 -34.49 7.96 -0.20
N ASP A 431 -33.97 7.18 0.74
CA ASP A 431 -34.59 5.93 1.21
C ASP A 431 -35.26 6.07 2.59
N SER A 432 -35.06 7.22 3.24
CA SER A 432 -35.80 7.67 4.42
C SER A 432 -36.55 8.97 4.10
N ASP A 433 -37.52 9.36 4.94
CA ASP A 433 -38.28 10.59 4.74
C ASP A 433 -37.36 11.83 4.67
N PRO A 434 -37.21 12.47 3.50
CA PRO A 434 -36.31 13.60 3.32
C PRO A 434 -36.76 14.86 4.07
N ASN A 435 -38.03 14.93 4.47
CA ASN A 435 -38.57 16.07 5.20
C ASN A 435 -38.09 16.11 6.66
N LEU A 436 -37.81 14.94 7.26
CA LEU A 436 -37.34 14.86 8.65
C LEU A 436 -36.01 15.61 8.81
N VAL A 437 -35.07 15.36 7.91
CA VAL A 437 -33.75 16.01 7.92
C VAL A 437 -33.71 17.34 7.15
N GLY A 438 -34.85 17.80 6.64
CA GLY A 438 -34.96 19.01 5.82
C GLY A 438 -34.05 19.01 4.59
N LEU A 439 -33.99 17.91 3.83
CA LEU A 439 -33.21 17.81 2.60
C LEU A 439 -33.55 18.97 1.64
N SER A 440 -32.57 19.82 1.33
CA SER A 440 -32.75 21.04 0.54
C SER A 440 -32.19 20.96 -0.88
N GLY A 441 -31.30 20.00 -1.15
CA GLY A 441 -30.81 19.73 -2.50
C GLY A 441 -29.65 18.75 -2.53
N HIS A 442 -29.28 18.32 -3.74
CA HIS A 442 -28.06 17.54 -4.00
C HIS A 442 -27.44 17.96 -5.34
N ALA A 443 -26.14 17.72 -5.51
CA ALA A 443 -25.43 17.99 -6.75
C ALA A 443 -24.30 16.99 -6.97
N PHE A 444 -24.20 16.47 -8.19
CA PHE A 444 -23.04 15.72 -8.65
C PHE A 444 -22.00 16.69 -9.25
N LYS A 445 -20.77 16.62 -8.75
CA LYS A 445 -19.66 17.53 -9.08
C LYS A 445 -18.47 16.75 -9.63
N SER A 446 -17.48 17.47 -10.16
CA SER A 446 -16.24 16.89 -10.70
C SER A 446 -16.49 15.75 -11.71
N PRO A 447 -17.10 16.04 -12.88
CA PRO A 447 -17.39 15.03 -13.90
C PRO A 447 -16.13 14.29 -14.33
N HIS A 448 -16.24 12.97 -14.47
CA HIS A 448 -15.14 12.10 -14.87
C HIS A 448 -15.70 10.78 -15.41
N GLY A 449 -15.10 10.22 -16.46
CA GLY A 449 -15.56 8.95 -17.01
C GLY A 449 -16.98 8.93 -17.58
N GLY A 450 -17.72 10.05 -17.61
CA GLY A 450 -19.16 10.04 -17.92
C GLY A 450 -20.05 9.93 -16.67
N GLY A 451 -19.46 9.68 -15.50
CA GLY A 451 -20.07 9.86 -14.19
C GLY A 451 -19.48 11.07 -13.46
N HIS A 452 -19.46 11.01 -12.13
CA HIS A 452 -19.04 12.09 -11.26
C HIS A 452 -18.21 11.59 -10.08
N ASN A 453 -17.12 12.28 -9.76
CA ASN A 453 -16.28 11.93 -8.62
C ASN A 453 -16.87 12.36 -7.27
N VAL A 454 -17.77 13.35 -7.27
CA VAL A 454 -18.20 14.02 -6.03
C VAL A 454 -19.73 14.11 -5.97
N LEU A 455 -20.29 13.80 -4.81
CA LEU A 455 -21.69 14.06 -4.45
C LEU A 455 -21.74 15.05 -3.29
N GLU A 456 -22.52 16.12 -3.44
CA GLU A 456 -22.88 17.05 -2.37
C GLU A 456 -24.37 16.97 -2.06
N VAL A 457 -24.73 16.96 -0.77
CA VAL A 457 -26.12 16.92 -0.27
C VAL A 457 -26.27 18.01 0.79
N SER A 458 -27.33 18.82 0.69
CA SER A 458 -27.60 19.94 1.59
C SER A 458 -28.85 19.72 2.42
N PHE A 459 -28.82 20.18 3.67
CA PHE A 459 -29.88 19.99 4.66
C PHE A 459 -30.18 21.29 5.40
N ASN A 460 -31.44 21.49 5.76
CA ASN A 460 -31.91 22.66 6.50
C ASN A 460 -32.35 22.33 7.94
N ALA A 461 -32.58 21.04 8.25
CA ALA A 461 -33.15 20.61 9.52
C ALA A 461 -32.66 19.21 9.95
N PHE A 462 -31.38 18.87 9.71
CA PHE A 462 -30.84 17.58 10.11
C PHE A 462 -30.32 17.65 11.56
N ASP A 463 -31.24 17.49 12.51
CA ASP A 463 -31.02 17.67 13.94
C ASP A 463 -30.26 16.50 14.57
N SER A 464 -29.71 16.71 15.78
CA SER A 464 -29.01 15.66 16.52
C SER A 464 -29.96 14.50 16.89
N GLY A 465 -29.49 13.27 16.73
CA GLY A 465 -30.25 12.04 16.90
C GLY A 465 -31.00 11.57 15.65
N GLU A 466 -31.07 12.39 14.61
CA GLU A 466 -31.71 12.02 13.35
C GLU A 466 -30.80 11.22 12.44
N GLN A 467 -31.41 10.67 11.40
CA GLN A 467 -30.73 9.85 10.41
C GLN A 467 -31.34 10.02 9.03
N PHE A 468 -30.46 9.95 8.02
CA PHE A 468 -30.83 9.98 6.61
C PHE A 468 -30.22 8.78 5.87
N LEU A 469 -31.05 8.06 5.12
CA LEU A 469 -30.67 6.94 4.26
C LEU A 469 -30.88 7.33 2.81
N PHE A 470 -29.96 6.91 1.94
CA PHE A 470 -30.09 7.06 0.50
C PHE A 470 -29.30 6.00 -0.25
N SER A 471 -29.55 5.93 -1.56
CA SER A 471 -28.90 5.00 -2.48
C SER A 471 -28.79 5.62 -3.86
N LEU A 472 -27.81 5.13 -4.63
CA LEU A 472 -27.48 5.56 -5.98
C LEU A 472 -26.48 4.61 -6.60
N ASP A 473 -26.31 4.72 -7.91
CA ASP A 473 -25.30 3.95 -8.62
C ASP A 473 -23.90 4.49 -8.40
N VAL A 474 -22.98 3.55 -8.24
CA VAL A 474 -21.54 3.80 -8.26
C VAL A 474 -20.93 2.70 -9.11
N ASP A 475 -20.09 3.10 -10.04
CA ASP A 475 -19.43 2.20 -10.96
C ASP A 475 -17.93 2.45 -11.03
N PRO A 476 -17.13 1.43 -11.35
CA PRO A 476 -15.79 1.66 -11.89
C PRO A 476 -15.89 2.30 -13.28
N SER A 477 -15.18 3.38 -13.54
CA SER A 477 -15.20 4.01 -14.87
C SER A 477 -14.59 3.11 -15.96
N SER A 478 -13.73 2.17 -15.58
CA SER A 478 -13.06 1.22 -16.49
C SER A 478 -14.01 0.40 -17.35
N ILE A 479 -15.26 0.16 -16.91
CA ILE A 479 -16.24 -0.64 -17.67
C ILE A 479 -17.16 0.21 -18.55
N LYS A 480 -16.90 1.52 -18.63
CA LYS A 480 -17.68 2.47 -19.42
C LYS A 480 -17.97 1.96 -20.82
N GLY A 481 -19.26 2.02 -21.19
CA GLY A 481 -19.72 1.69 -22.54
C GLY A 481 -19.81 0.19 -22.81
N THR A 482 -19.70 -0.63 -21.75
CA THR A 482 -20.12 -2.02 -21.79
C THR A 482 -21.59 -2.14 -22.20
N SER A 483 -21.93 -3.23 -22.89
CA SER A 483 -23.32 -3.59 -23.20
C SER A 483 -23.95 -4.51 -22.14
N ASN A 484 -23.17 -4.96 -21.15
CA ASN A 484 -23.66 -5.75 -20.04
C ASN A 484 -24.17 -4.87 -18.90
N ASN A 485 -25.35 -5.16 -18.38
CA ASN A 485 -26.04 -4.39 -17.34
C ASN A 485 -25.43 -4.51 -15.93
N ASP A 486 -24.44 -5.38 -15.71
CA ASP A 486 -23.71 -5.46 -14.43
C ASP A 486 -22.18 -5.35 -14.66
N GLY A 487 -21.77 -4.91 -15.85
CA GLY A 487 -20.39 -4.99 -16.30
C GLY A 487 -19.83 -6.42 -16.43
N PRO A 488 -18.59 -6.59 -16.90
CA PRO A 488 -17.94 -7.90 -16.99
C PRO A 488 -17.78 -8.53 -15.61
N SER A 489 -18.19 -9.79 -15.42
CA SER A 489 -18.04 -10.48 -14.13
C SER A 489 -18.60 -9.72 -12.91
N PHE A 490 -19.71 -8.98 -13.08
CA PHE A 490 -20.37 -8.21 -12.01
C PHE A 490 -19.55 -7.03 -11.45
N THR A 491 -18.65 -6.43 -12.23
CA THR A 491 -17.88 -5.24 -11.84
C THR A 491 -18.73 -4.01 -11.53
N GLY A 492 -19.97 -3.92 -12.02
CA GLY A 492 -20.91 -2.83 -11.68
C GLY A 492 -21.52 -2.96 -10.27
N LYS A 493 -21.16 -4.02 -9.52
CA LYS A 493 -21.59 -4.18 -8.13
C LYS A 493 -20.56 -3.57 -7.18
N VAL A 494 -20.66 -2.25 -6.99
CA VAL A 494 -19.78 -1.51 -6.06
C VAL A 494 -20.42 -1.41 -4.67
N SER A 495 -19.68 -1.76 -3.62
CA SER A 495 -20.13 -1.73 -2.24
C SER A 495 -19.37 -0.70 -1.40
N GLY A 496 -19.59 -0.69 -0.08
CA GLY A 496 -18.78 0.11 0.83
C GLY A 496 -17.32 -0.33 0.90
N LEU A 497 -17.00 -1.59 0.54
CA LEU A 497 -15.64 -2.11 0.56
C LEU A 497 -14.75 -1.43 -0.49
N GLU A 498 -15.21 -1.36 -1.74
CA GLU A 498 -14.51 -0.68 -2.84
C GLU A 498 -14.35 0.82 -2.60
N LEU A 499 -15.25 1.40 -1.80
CA LEU A 499 -15.29 2.83 -1.47
C LEU A 499 -14.58 3.19 -0.16
N ILE A 500 -13.87 2.25 0.48
CA ILE A 500 -12.99 2.55 1.61
C ILE A 500 -11.99 3.63 1.21
N GLY A 501 -11.75 4.61 2.07
CA GLY A 501 -10.86 5.74 1.75
C GLY A 501 -11.55 6.93 1.06
N ALA A 502 -12.78 6.79 0.55
CA ALA A 502 -13.52 7.91 -0.03
C ALA A 502 -13.63 9.07 0.98
N LYS A 503 -13.36 10.30 0.57
CA LYS A 503 -13.31 11.44 1.49
C LYS A 503 -14.71 11.93 1.80
N VAL A 504 -15.10 11.85 3.07
CA VAL A 504 -16.40 12.31 3.58
C VAL A 504 -16.20 13.59 4.38
N THR A 505 -16.81 14.68 3.90
CA THR A 505 -16.78 15.98 4.57
C THR A 505 -18.20 16.34 5.03
N ILE A 506 -18.35 16.70 6.31
CA ILE A 506 -19.62 17.15 6.88
C ILE A 506 -19.45 18.57 7.44
N GLU A 507 -20.38 19.45 7.08
CA GLU A 507 -20.52 20.80 7.64
C GLU A 507 -21.70 20.83 8.62
N PHE A 508 -21.50 21.50 9.75
CA PHE A 508 -22.51 21.66 10.80
C PHE A 508 -22.97 23.11 10.90
N SER A 509 -24.10 23.33 11.58
CA SER A 509 -24.76 24.64 11.69
C SER A 509 -23.98 25.68 12.49
N ASP A 510 -22.99 25.26 13.26
CA ASP A 510 -22.06 26.14 13.96
C ASP A 510 -20.86 26.58 13.08
N GLY A 511 -20.84 26.14 11.81
CA GLY A 511 -19.77 26.41 10.86
C GLY A 511 -18.57 25.47 11.00
N SER A 512 -18.66 24.44 11.86
CA SER A 512 -17.62 23.41 11.94
C SER A 512 -17.66 22.50 10.71
N VAL A 513 -16.47 22.10 10.25
CA VAL A 513 -16.29 21.21 9.11
C VAL A 513 -15.35 20.09 9.53
N HIS A 514 -15.80 18.86 9.32
CA HIS A 514 -15.06 17.66 9.71
C HIS A 514 -14.90 16.73 8.52
N VAL A 515 -13.75 16.07 8.45
CA VAL A 515 -13.36 15.18 7.36
C VAL A 515 -12.98 13.84 7.95
N ALA A 516 -13.44 12.76 7.34
CA ALA A 516 -12.99 11.41 7.64
C ALA A 516 -13.13 10.51 6.42
N GLU A 517 -12.56 9.31 6.51
CA GLU A 517 -12.52 8.32 5.44
C GLU A 517 -13.14 7.02 5.97
N PRO A 518 -14.13 6.43 5.29
CA PRO A 518 -14.68 5.14 5.66
C PRO A 518 -13.60 4.06 5.69
N TYR A 519 -13.64 3.24 6.73
CA TYR A 519 -12.85 2.02 6.85
C TYR A 519 -13.78 0.83 7.03
N ARG A 520 -13.26 -0.38 6.87
CA ARG A 520 -14.04 -1.61 6.89
C ARG A 520 -14.90 -1.73 8.16
N VAL A 521 -16.17 -2.10 8.00
CA VAL A 521 -17.00 -2.54 9.13
C VAL A 521 -16.49 -3.91 9.56
N ALA A 522 -16.13 -4.06 10.84
CA ALA A 522 -15.62 -5.32 11.39
C ALA A 522 -16.45 -6.53 10.94
N ASN A 523 -15.78 -7.54 10.39
CA ASN A 523 -16.36 -8.77 9.83
C ASN A 523 -17.32 -8.60 8.64
N SER A 524 -17.45 -7.40 8.06
CA SER A 524 -18.23 -7.20 6.85
C SER A 524 -17.40 -7.52 5.59
N LEU A 525 -18.03 -8.10 4.58
CA LEU A 525 -17.43 -8.32 3.27
C LEU A 525 -17.67 -7.16 2.30
N SER A 526 -18.55 -6.22 2.63
CA SER A 526 -19.02 -5.19 1.69
C SER A 526 -19.24 -3.82 2.33
N GLY A 527 -19.11 -3.71 3.66
CA GLY A 527 -19.46 -2.53 4.42
C GLY A 527 -18.25 -1.70 4.85
N SER A 528 -18.40 -0.39 4.78
CA SER A 528 -17.48 0.58 5.39
C SER A 528 -18.21 1.63 6.23
N LYS A 529 -17.50 2.20 7.21
CA LYS A 529 -18.01 3.24 8.11
C LYS A 529 -16.89 4.13 8.64
N ASN A 530 -17.28 5.30 9.12
CA ASN A 530 -16.42 6.17 9.92
C ASN A 530 -17.25 7.12 10.79
N THR A 531 -16.61 7.61 11.85
CA THR A 531 -17.12 8.73 12.63
C THR A 531 -16.47 10.02 12.12
N VAL A 532 -17.29 10.99 11.74
CA VAL A 532 -16.88 12.31 11.25
C VAL A 532 -16.94 13.28 12.43
N LYS A 533 -15.78 13.70 12.95
CA LYS A 533 -15.66 14.56 14.13
C LYS A 533 -14.38 15.41 14.12
N ALA A 534 -14.29 16.34 15.06
CA ALA A 534 -13.15 17.26 15.22
C ALA A 534 -11.80 16.58 15.48
N VAL A 535 -11.78 15.52 16.30
CA VAL A 535 -10.57 14.81 16.71
C VAL A 535 -10.72 13.35 16.38
N SER A 536 -9.88 12.88 15.47
CA SER A 536 -9.77 11.49 15.06
C SER A 536 -8.36 10.97 15.33
N PRO A 537 -8.16 9.64 15.43
CA PRO A 537 -6.82 9.06 15.46
C PRO A 537 -5.93 9.62 14.34
N SER A 538 -4.63 9.72 14.61
CA SER A 538 -3.65 10.17 13.59
C SER A 538 -3.66 9.25 12.37
N GLN A 539 -3.08 9.72 11.26
CA GLN A 539 -2.89 8.89 10.07
C GLN A 539 -1.63 8.02 10.23
N PRO A 540 -1.69 6.69 10.04
CA PRO A 540 -0.50 5.83 10.03
C PRO A 540 0.29 5.96 8.73
N SER A 541 1.59 5.70 8.78
CA SER A 541 2.40 5.47 7.58
C SER A 541 2.67 3.98 7.37
N ILE A 542 2.75 3.55 6.11
CA ILE A 542 2.98 2.16 5.73
C ILE A 542 4.09 2.03 4.68
N THR A 543 4.96 1.05 4.86
CA THR A 543 6.01 0.66 3.91
C THR A 543 6.02 -0.87 3.78
N VAL A 544 6.27 -1.38 2.57
CA VAL A 544 6.47 -2.81 2.34
C VAL A 544 7.95 -3.11 2.43
N LEU A 545 8.37 -3.91 3.41
CA LEU A 545 9.78 -4.24 3.60
C LEU A 545 10.28 -5.16 2.48
N GLY A 546 11.48 -4.89 1.96
CA GLY A 546 12.07 -5.64 0.85
C GLY A 546 11.54 -5.27 -0.53
N VAL A 547 10.66 -4.26 -0.63
CA VAL A 547 10.12 -3.75 -1.89
C VAL A 547 10.54 -2.28 -2.04
N SER A 548 11.25 -1.97 -3.12
CA SER A 548 11.86 -0.65 -3.34
C SER A 548 10.86 0.44 -3.70
N SER A 549 9.71 0.08 -4.29
CA SER A 549 8.66 1.02 -4.67
C SER A 549 7.32 0.33 -4.83
N THR A 550 6.23 1.10 -4.69
CA THR A 550 4.86 0.64 -5.01
C THR A 550 4.17 1.68 -5.88
N PRO A 551 3.26 1.29 -6.80
CA PRO A 551 2.82 -0.08 -7.08
C PRO A 551 3.90 -0.91 -7.78
N THR A 552 3.92 -2.22 -7.53
CA THR A 552 4.85 -3.15 -8.21
C THR A 552 4.31 -4.58 -8.23
N LYS A 553 4.91 -5.45 -9.05
CA LYS A 553 4.66 -6.90 -9.04
C LYS A 553 5.62 -7.61 -8.08
N VAL A 554 5.16 -8.68 -7.46
CA VAL A 554 5.97 -9.54 -6.58
C VAL A 554 5.66 -11.01 -6.84
N ALA A 555 6.70 -11.84 -6.80
CA ALA A 555 6.59 -13.29 -6.95
C ALA A 555 6.33 -14.02 -5.62
N ASN A 556 6.65 -13.38 -4.49
CA ASN A 556 6.42 -13.93 -3.15
C ASN A 556 5.11 -13.41 -2.57
N ALA A 557 4.20 -14.32 -2.19
CA ALA A 557 2.96 -13.95 -1.54
C ALA A 557 3.17 -13.42 -0.12
N ASN A 558 4.21 -13.86 0.59
CA ASN A 558 4.46 -13.44 1.96
C ASN A 558 5.25 -12.13 1.96
N GLN A 559 4.64 -11.11 2.53
CA GLN A 559 5.19 -9.76 2.63
C GLN A 559 5.22 -9.32 4.09
N THR A 560 6.08 -8.36 4.40
CA THR A 560 6.08 -7.73 5.73
C THR A 560 5.83 -6.24 5.59
N LEU A 561 4.79 -5.75 6.27
CA LEU A 561 4.39 -4.36 6.23
C LEU A 561 4.89 -3.65 7.50
N ARG A 562 5.74 -2.64 7.35
CA ARG A 562 6.09 -1.75 8.45
C ARG A 562 5.05 -0.65 8.57
N VAL A 563 4.32 -0.64 9.68
CA VAL A 563 3.39 0.45 10.02
C VAL A 563 4.02 1.31 11.10
N SER A 564 4.12 2.63 10.86
CA SER A 564 4.72 3.56 11.82
C SER A 564 3.72 4.58 12.37
N GLY A 565 3.93 4.99 13.61
CA GLY A 565 3.20 6.07 14.29
C GLY A 565 3.40 6.05 15.81
N PRO A 566 2.44 6.56 16.59
CA PRO A 566 2.62 6.71 18.04
C PRO A 566 2.76 5.35 18.76
N ALA A 567 3.74 5.22 19.64
CA ALA A 567 3.91 4.03 20.48
C ALA A 567 2.64 3.68 21.26
N GLY A 568 2.26 2.40 21.27
CA GLY A 568 1.06 1.89 21.90
C GLY A 568 -0.23 2.08 21.10
N ALA A 569 -0.20 2.73 19.92
CA ALA A 569 -1.39 2.87 19.08
C ALA A 569 -1.85 1.51 18.52
N SER A 570 -3.16 1.28 18.54
CA SER A 570 -3.79 0.10 17.94
C SER A 570 -3.92 0.30 16.43
N VAL A 571 -3.40 -0.66 15.65
CA VAL A 571 -3.40 -0.64 14.18
C VAL A 571 -4.36 -1.69 13.64
N ALA A 572 -5.09 -1.32 12.58
CA ALA A 572 -5.71 -2.26 11.66
C ALA A 572 -5.10 -2.07 10.26
N VAL A 573 -4.65 -3.15 9.64
CA VAL A 573 -4.16 -3.20 8.25
C VAL A 573 -5.17 -3.98 7.43
N LEU A 574 -5.69 -3.36 6.39
CA LEU A 574 -6.64 -3.93 5.45
C LEU A 574 -5.92 -4.28 4.15
N ILE A 575 -6.21 -5.46 3.62
CA ILE A 575 -5.80 -5.87 2.28
C ILE A 575 -7.06 -6.24 1.51
N ILE A 576 -7.28 -5.57 0.38
CA ILE A 576 -8.30 -5.94 -0.60
C ILE A 576 -7.57 -6.52 -1.80
N GLU A 577 -7.86 -7.77 -2.13
CA GLU A 577 -7.49 -8.31 -3.42
C GLU A 577 -8.48 -7.79 -4.46
N GLY A 578 -7.99 -7.09 -5.47
CA GLY A 578 -8.73 -6.66 -6.63
C GLY A 578 -8.35 -7.45 -7.90
N GLY A 579 -9.24 -7.39 -8.88
CA GLY A 579 -8.97 -7.83 -10.25
C GLY A 579 -9.51 -6.84 -11.28
N MET A 580 -8.98 -6.90 -12.49
CA MET A 580 -9.39 -6.06 -13.61
C MET A 580 -10.15 -6.88 -14.66
N TYR A 581 -11.43 -6.57 -14.88
CA TYR A 581 -12.28 -7.27 -15.85
C TYR A 581 -12.87 -6.28 -16.85
N THR A 582 -12.40 -6.33 -18.10
CA THR A 582 -12.84 -5.44 -19.18
C THR A 582 -13.27 -6.20 -20.44
N GLU A 583 -13.56 -7.50 -20.31
CA GLU A 583 -14.06 -8.32 -21.41
C GLU A 583 -15.37 -7.78 -21.97
N GLY A 584 -15.40 -7.57 -23.29
CA GLY A 584 -16.58 -7.03 -23.96
C GLY A 584 -16.76 -5.51 -23.80
N VAL A 585 -15.86 -4.83 -23.09
CA VAL A 585 -15.82 -3.36 -23.01
C VAL A 585 -15.07 -2.80 -24.22
N PRO A 586 -15.61 -1.78 -24.92
CA PRO A 586 -14.92 -1.15 -26.04
C PRO A 586 -13.51 -0.66 -25.67
N GLY A 587 -12.53 -0.93 -26.53
CA GLY A 587 -11.15 -0.47 -26.34
C GLY A 587 -10.39 -1.12 -25.17
N GLY A 588 -10.94 -2.15 -24.54
CA GLY A 588 -10.31 -2.81 -23.38
C GLY A 588 -10.55 -2.10 -22.05
N GLY A 589 -11.45 -1.11 -22.02
CA GLY A 589 -11.81 -0.32 -20.84
C GLY A 589 -11.44 1.16 -20.98
N PHE A 590 -12.11 2.02 -20.21
CA PHE A 590 -11.85 3.46 -20.20
C PHE A 590 -10.79 3.81 -19.14
N GLU A 591 -9.73 4.52 -19.55
CA GLU A 591 -8.65 5.01 -18.68
C GLU A 591 -7.98 3.93 -17.79
N VAL A 592 -7.98 2.66 -18.22
CA VAL A 592 -7.36 1.56 -17.49
C VAL A 592 -5.84 1.68 -17.49
N SER A 593 -5.26 1.70 -16.29
CA SER A 593 -3.82 1.76 -16.04
C SER A 593 -3.29 0.44 -15.45
N PRO A 594 -1.97 0.18 -15.53
CA PRO A 594 -1.36 -0.92 -14.78
C PRO A 594 -1.66 -0.81 -13.30
N PHE A 595 -1.94 -1.95 -12.66
CA PHE A 595 -2.32 -2.04 -11.24
C PHE A 595 -3.68 -1.43 -10.88
N ASP A 596 -4.53 -1.11 -11.85
CA ASP A 596 -5.94 -0.82 -11.59
C ASP A 596 -6.74 -2.10 -11.40
N ALA A 597 -7.76 -2.04 -10.56
CA ALA A 597 -8.75 -3.09 -10.36
C ALA A 597 -10.13 -2.44 -10.33
N ASN A 598 -11.10 -3.16 -10.87
CA ASN A 598 -12.48 -2.70 -10.96
C ASN A 598 -13.46 -3.62 -10.22
N LYS A 599 -12.92 -4.58 -9.46
CA LYS A 599 -13.69 -5.50 -8.63
C LYS A 599 -12.86 -5.99 -7.45
N ALA A 600 -13.44 -6.03 -6.25
CA ALA A 600 -12.87 -6.74 -5.13
C ALA A 600 -13.16 -8.25 -5.23
N LEU A 601 -12.14 -9.06 -4.96
CA LEU A 601 -12.14 -10.53 -5.02
C LEU A 601 -11.90 -11.17 -3.65
N GLY A 602 -11.25 -10.44 -2.75
CA GLY A 602 -10.93 -10.91 -1.41
C GLY A 602 -10.69 -9.75 -0.46
N VAL A 603 -10.89 -9.98 0.83
CA VAL A 603 -10.56 -9.02 1.87
C VAL A 603 -9.99 -9.74 3.09
N SER A 604 -8.88 -9.22 3.60
CA SER A 604 -8.27 -9.66 4.85
C SER A 604 -7.89 -8.47 5.72
N GLU A 605 -7.82 -8.69 7.03
CA GLU A 605 -7.52 -7.63 7.99
C GLU A 605 -6.60 -8.17 9.09
N HIS A 606 -5.57 -7.40 9.41
CA HIS A 606 -4.54 -7.75 10.38
C HIS A 606 -4.51 -6.69 11.47
N PHE A 607 -4.33 -7.11 12.72
CA PHE A 607 -4.29 -6.21 13.87
C PHE A 607 -2.94 -6.27 14.56
N ALA A 608 -2.44 -5.10 14.95
CA ALA A 608 -1.15 -4.96 15.62
C ALA A 608 -1.17 -3.79 16.61
N THR A 609 -0.10 -3.63 17.36
CA THR A 609 0.13 -2.48 18.23
C THR A 609 1.52 -1.93 17.98
N ILE A 610 1.63 -0.60 17.83
CA ILE A 610 2.91 0.06 17.59
C ILE A 610 3.83 -0.15 18.80
N GLY A 611 5.04 -0.65 18.56
CA GLY A 611 6.05 -0.87 19.60
C GLY A 611 6.67 0.43 20.13
N GLY A 612 7.56 0.32 21.12
CA GLY A 612 8.27 1.47 21.70
C GLY A 612 9.15 2.23 20.69
N GLU A 613 9.59 1.56 19.62
CA GLU A 613 10.40 2.13 18.53
C GLU A 613 9.59 2.99 17.54
N GLY A 614 8.28 3.15 17.74
CA GLY A 614 7.41 3.95 16.87
C GLY A 614 6.96 3.25 15.58
N PHE A 615 7.19 1.93 15.46
CA PHE A 615 6.64 1.11 14.38
C PHE A 615 6.27 -0.30 14.85
N VAL A 616 5.56 -1.04 13.99
CA VAL A 616 5.34 -2.49 14.08
C VAL A 616 5.44 -3.12 12.69
N ASP A 617 6.07 -4.28 12.62
CA ASP A 617 6.16 -5.07 11.40
C ASP A 617 5.03 -6.12 11.41
N VAL A 618 4.16 -6.07 10.41
CA VAL A 618 2.96 -6.90 10.27
C VAL A 618 3.19 -7.89 9.13
N PRO A 619 3.35 -9.19 9.41
CA PRO A 619 3.43 -10.20 8.35
C PRO A 619 2.06 -10.36 7.69
N VAL A 620 2.04 -10.38 6.37
CA VAL A 620 0.83 -10.54 5.56
C VAL A 620 1.06 -11.52 4.42
N THR A 621 -0.01 -12.11 3.94
CA THR A 621 0.00 -12.99 2.77
C THR A 621 -0.91 -12.39 1.70
N LEU A 622 -0.32 -12.04 0.57
CA LEU A 622 -1.03 -11.58 -0.61
C LEU A 622 -1.81 -12.73 -1.24
N THR A 623 -2.99 -12.45 -1.78
CA THR A 623 -3.83 -13.45 -2.43
C THR A 623 -3.92 -13.19 -3.93
N ARG A 624 -4.13 -14.28 -4.67
CA ARG A 624 -4.49 -14.30 -6.08
C ARG A 624 -5.57 -15.36 -6.27
N SER A 625 -6.82 -14.93 -6.14
CA SER A 625 -8.01 -15.76 -6.15
C SER A 625 -8.38 -16.25 -7.55
N ASP A 626 -7.97 -15.53 -8.61
CA ASP A 626 -8.12 -16.01 -9.99
C ASP A 626 -7.04 -15.47 -10.97
N ALA A 627 -7.22 -15.76 -12.26
CA ALA A 627 -6.27 -15.40 -13.31
C ALA A 627 -6.11 -13.89 -13.54
N ARG A 628 -7.08 -13.06 -13.12
CA ARG A 628 -7.10 -11.59 -13.24
C ARG A 628 -7.00 -10.87 -11.90
N GLY A 629 -7.10 -11.61 -10.81
CA GLY A 629 -6.80 -11.17 -9.46
C GLY A 629 -5.29 -11.07 -9.20
N GLY A 630 -4.95 -10.89 -7.92
CA GLY A 630 -3.58 -10.69 -7.48
C GLY A 630 -3.22 -9.23 -7.19
N LEU A 631 -4.07 -8.24 -7.50
CA LEU A 631 -3.80 -6.84 -7.15
C LEU A 631 -4.18 -6.59 -5.70
N ASN A 632 -3.22 -6.60 -4.80
CA ASN A 632 -3.46 -6.45 -3.37
C ASN A 632 -3.31 -4.98 -2.97
N TYR A 633 -4.43 -4.31 -2.69
CA TYR A 633 -4.52 -2.93 -2.19
C TYR A 633 -4.47 -2.92 -0.68
N ILE A 634 -3.46 -2.26 -0.13
CA ILE A 634 -3.09 -2.32 1.28
C ILE A 634 -3.20 -0.91 1.89
N THR A 635 -3.97 -0.78 2.96
CA THR A 635 -4.05 0.47 3.74
C THR A 635 -4.18 0.18 5.24
N ALA A 636 -3.80 1.13 6.09
CA ALA A 636 -3.85 0.99 7.54
C ALA A 636 -4.58 2.17 8.20
N VAL A 637 -5.13 1.94 9.39
CA VAL A 637 -5.71 2.97 10.26
C VAL A 637 -5.27 2.77 11.70
N PHE A 638 -5.16 3.86 12.46
CA PHE A 638 -5.19 3.78 13.92
C PHE A 638 -6.62 3.72 14.44
N ARG A 639 -6.81 2.97 15.53
CA ARG A 639 -8.08 2.83 16.22
C ARG A 639 -8.01 3.43 17.62
N ASP A 640 -9.05 4.18 18.00
CA ASP A 640 -9.25 4.59 19.38
C ASP A 640 -9.77 3.43 20.25
N ALA A 641 -9.96 3.68 21.54
CA ALA A 641 -10.46 2.68 22.50
C ALA A 641 -11.87 2.16 22.18
N ASP A 642 -12.66 2.93 21.43
CA ASP A 642 -14.01 2.57 20.98
C ASP A 642 -13.99 1.91 19.59
N GLY A 643 -12.81 1.69 19.01
CA GLY A 643 -12.62 1.10 17.69
C GLY A 643 -12.92 2.05 16.52
N ARG A 644 -13.02 3.36 16.78
CA ARG A 644 -13.18 4.38 15.72
C ARG A 644 -11.86 4.62 15.01
N THR A 645 -11.94 4.93 13.72
CA THR A 645 -10.78 5.06 12.84
C THR A 645 -10.47 6.52 12.50
N GLY A 646 -9.19 6.79 12.24
CA GLY A 646 -8.71 8.05 11.67
C GLY A 646 -8.78 8.08 10.15
N LEU A 647 -7.90 8.90 9.54
CA LEU A 647 -7.64 8.84 8.10
C LEU A 647 -6.87 7.56 7.77
N ASN A 648 -7.10 7.02 6.57
CA ASN A 648 -6.42 5.84 6.07
C ASN A 648 -4.99 6.19 5.69
N SER A 649 -4.03 5.28 5.84
CA SER A 649 -2.70 5.47 5.26
C SER A 649 -2.80 5.59 3.75
N ALA A 650 -1.76 6.15 3.12
CA ALA A 650 -1.57 5.99 1.69
C ALA A 650 -1.68 4.50 1.29
N VAL A 651 -2.34 4.22 0.17
CA VAL A 651 -2.53 2.86 -0.33
C VAL A 651 -1.21 2.36 -0.93
N ARG A 652 -0.87 1.10 -0.66
CA ARG A 652 0.21 0.36 -1.31
C ARG A 652 -0.42 -0.73 -2.16
N VAL A 653 0.03 -0.89 -3.40
CA VAL A 653 -0.50 -1.93 -4.30
C VAL A 653 0.63 -2.88 -4.67
N LEU A 654 0.41 -4.17 -4.43
CA LEU A 654 1.31 -5.23 -4.87
C LEU A 654 0.53 -6.20 -5.74
N GLU A 655 0.98 -6.39 -6.98
CA GLU A 655 0.45 -7.47 -7.82
C GLU A 655 1.19 -8.78 -7.47
N PHE A 656 0.53 -9.70 -6.79
CA PHE A 656 1.05 -11.04 -6.59
C PHE A 656 0.88 -11.86 -7.86
N ASP A 657 2.00 -12.19 -8.48
CA ASP A 657 2.09 -13.09 -9.62
C ASP A 657 3.24 -14.07 -9.39
N PRO A 658 2.97 -15.34 -9.05
CA PRO A 658 4.01 -16.32 -8.78
C PRO A 658 4.88 -16.66 -10.00
N SER A 659 4.46 -16.24 -11.20
CA SER A 659 5.25 -16.38 -12.43
C SER A 659 6.11 -15.16 -12.76
N PHE A 660 5.97 -14.08 -11.98
CA PHE A 660 6.73 -12.85 -12.19
C PHE A 660 8.22 -13.06 -11.93
N VAL A 661 9.04 -12.58 -12.86
CA VAL A 661 10.48 -12.47 -12.71
C VAL A 661 10.83 -10.98 -12.77
N PRO A 662 11.44 -10.39 -11.72
CA PRO A 662 11.74 -8.96 -11.68
C PRO A 662 12.60 -8.44 -12.85
N GLY A 663 12.28 -7.25 -13.38
CA GLY A 663 13.29 -6.35 -13.99
C GLY A 663 13.59 -6.41 -15.49
N GLY A 664 13.01 -7.31 -16.30
CA GLY A 664 13.41 -7.43 -17.73
C GLY A 664 14.81 -8.02 -17.94
N GLN A 665 15.43 -8.45 -16.85
CA GLN A 665 16.57 -9.35 -16.80
C GLN A 665 16.21 -10.66 -17.52
N THR A 666 17.09 -11.13 -18.39
CA THR A 666 16.91 -12.42 -19.09
C THR A 666 18.18 -13.25 -19.01
N PRO A 667 18.08 -14.59 -18.93
CA PRO A 667 19.25 -15.45 -18.92
C PRO A 667 20.12 -15.20 -20.15
N HIS A 668 21.44 -15.02 -19.98
CA HIS A 668 22.33 -14.73 -21.11
C HIS A 668 22.24 -15.80 -22.21
N LEU A 669 22.23 -17.07 -21.78
CA LEU A 669 22.11 -18.24 -22.65
C LEU A 669 20.68 -18.54 -23.13
N GLY A 670 19.72 -17.62 -22.88
CA GLY A 670 18.33 -17.73 -23.31
C GLY A 670 17.46 -18.69 -22.47
N SER A 671 18.04 -19.37 -21.47
CA SER A 671 17.30 -20.19 -20.49
C SER A 671 17.98 -20.16 -19.12
N PRO A 672 17.23 -20.29 -18.00
CA PRO A 672 17.81 -20.28 -16.66
C PRO A 672 18.88 -21.36 -16.46
N ALA A 673 19.95 -21.05 -15.73
CA ALA A 673 20.99 -22.02 -15.43
C ALA A 673 20.46 -23.10 -14.46
N ALA A 674 20.67 -24.38 -14.79
CA ALA A 674 20.17 -25.48 -13.99
C ALA A 674 20.96 -25.64 -12.67
N VAL A 675 20.23 -25.84 -11.57
CA VAL A 675 20.81 -26.14 -10.25
C VAL A 675 20.25 -27.48 -9.74
N PRO A 676 21.09 -28.48 -9.41
CA PRO A 676 22.55 -28.47 -9.38
C PRO A 676 23.23 -28.26 -10.74
N GLY A 677 24.36 -27.54 -10.76
CA GLY A 677 25.11 -27.22 -11.98
C GLY A 677 26.26 -26.24 -11.75
N THR A 678 26.98 -25.90 -12.82
CA THR A 678 28.04 -24.89 -12.85
C THR A 678 27.58 -23.69 -13.68
N ILE A 679 27.75 -22.50 -13.11
CA ILE A 679 27.38 -21.20 -13.66
C ILE A 679 28.69 -20.45 -13.89
N GLN A 680 29.03 -20.20 -15.15
CA GLN A 680 30.25 -19.47 -15.52
C GLN A 680 30.11 -18.00 -15.15
N ALA A 681 31.16 -17.37 -14.63
CA ALA A 681 31.09 -16.00 -14.15
C ALA A 681 30.80 -15.01 -15.29
N GLU A 682 31.31 -15.30 -16.48
CA GLU A 682 31.10 -14.50 -17.70
C GLU A 682 29.67 -14.60 -18.28
N GLU A 683 28.83 -15.50 -17.76
CA GLU A 683 27.46 -15.77 -18.26
C GLU A 683 26.38 -15.08 -17.41
N PHE A 684 26.70 -13.92 -16.83
CA PHE A 684 25.72 -13.08 -16.10
C PHE A 684 24.58 -12.64 -17.03
N ASP A 685 23.39 -12.43 -16.46
CA ASP A 685 22.17 -12.17 -17.22
C ASP A 685 22.26 -10.93 -18.14
N ASN A 686 21.43 -10.90 -19.18
CA ASN A 686 21.24 -9.67 -19.94
C ASN A 686 20.33 -8.73 -19.15
N GLY A 687 20.65 -7.44 -19.16
CA GLY A 687 19.85 -6.41 -18.48
C GLY A 687 20.61 -5.08 -18.35
N GLY A 688 21.94 -5.15 -18.34
CA GLY A 688 22.83 -4.00 -18.25
C GLY A 688 23.08 -3.56 -16.81
N GLU A 689 23.86 -2.49 -16.69
CA GLU A 689 24.28 -1.85 -15.44
C GLU A 689 23.07 -1.47 -14.55
N GLY A 690 23.13 -1.86 -13.27
CA GLY A 690 22.07 -1.66 -12.28
C GLY A 690 20.87 -2.61 -12.40
N ILE A 691 20.88 -3.53 -13.38
CA ILE A 691 19.80 -4.51 -13.62
C ILE A 691 20.32 -5.94 -13.51
N ALA A 692 21.36 -6.31 -14.27
CA ALA A 692 21.92 -7.66 -14.26
C ALA A 692 23.37 -7.72 -13.74
N TYR A 693 24.02 -6.57 -13.62
CA TYR A 693 25.31 -6.39 -12.92
C TYR A 693 25.42 -4.96 -12.39
N HIS A 694 26.38 -4.74 -11.49
CA HIS A 694 26.92 -3.42 -11.17
C HIS A 694 28.44 -3.49 -11.23
N ASP A 695 29.01 -2.66 -12.09
CA ASP A 695 30.46 -2.47 -12.23
C ASP A 695 30.82 -1.01 -11.93
N LEU A 696 31.92 -0.77 -11.21
CA LEU A 696 32.34 0.59 -10.91
C LEU A 696 32.98 1.28 -12.13
N ASP A 697 33.46 0.48 -13.08
CA ASP A 697 33.98 0.94 -14.35
C ASP A 697 32.92 0.82 -15.46
N ALA A 698 32.84 1.86 -16.29
CA ALA A 698 31.93 1.87 -17.42
C ALA A 698 32.44 1.01 -18.61
N ALA A 699 33.66 0.49 -18.54
CA ALA A 699 34.31 -0.21 -19.63
C ALA A 699 35.01 -1.47 -19.12
N ASN A 700 34.80 -2.58 -19.81
CA ASN A 700 35.48 -3.84 -19.56
C ASN A 700 37.01 -3.70 -19.76
N GLN A 701 37.73 -3.59 -18.64
CA GLN A 701 39.18 -3.46 -18.51
C GLN A 701 39.94 -4.73 -18.92
N GLY A 702 39.32 -5.90 -18.73
CA GLY A 702 39.86 -7.17 -19.22
C GLY A 702 39.87 -7.27 -20.75
N GLY A 703 38.97 -6.53 -21.40
CA GLY A 703 38.93 -6.30 -22.85
C GLY A 703 38.60 -7.55 -23.66
N GLN A 704 38.11 -8.63 -23.04
CA GLN A 704 37.73 -9.88 -23.69
C GLN A 704 36.26 -10.18 -23.43
N TYR A 705 35.55 -10.75 -24.41
CA TYR A 705 34.16 -11.25 -24.30
C TYR A 705 33.13 -10.21 -23.79
N ARG A 706 31.93 -10.19 -24.37
CA ARG A 706 30.87 -9.21 -24.01
C ARG A 706 31.39 -7.76 -23.85
N THR A 707 32.32 -7.32 -24.71
CA THR A 707 33.08 -6.06 -24.56
C THR A 707 32.24 -4.77 -24.71
N ALA A 708 30.93 -4.90 -24.90
CA ALA A 708 29.98 -3.80 -24.89
C ALA A 708 29.37 -3.56 -23.49
N GLU A 709 29.56 -4.51 -22.58
CA GLU A 709 29.15 -4.44 -21.17
C GLU A 709 30.30 -3.88 -20.32
N GLY A 710 29.97 -3.35 -19.13
CA GLY A 710 30.94 -2.82 -18.17
C GLY A 710 31.81 -3.89 -17.52
N VAL A 711 31.28 -5.09 -17.31
CA VAL A 711 31.94 -6.18 -16.56
C VAL A 711 33.32 -6.54 -17.11
N ASP A 712 34.31 -6.55 -16.22
CA ASP A 712 35.73 -6.80 -16.52
C ASP A 712 36.05 -8.28 -16.80
N LEU A 713 35.94 -8.67 -18.07
CA LEU A 713 36.16 -10.04 -18.54
C LEU A 713 37.52 -10.20 -19.23
N GLU A 714 38.30 -11.18 -18.79
CA GLU A 714 39.61 -11.52 -19.36
C GLU A 714 39.73 -13.03 -19.68
N ASN A 715 40.77 -13.41 -20.42
CA ASN A 715 41.04 -14.83 -20.69
C ASN A 715 41.47 -15.55 -19.40
N THR A 716 40.88 -16.71 -19.14
CA THR A 716 41.24 -17.51 -17.97
C THR A 716 42.29 -18.58 -18.29
N GLY A 717 43.21 -18.79 -17.35
CA GLY A 717 44.16 -19.89 -17.36
C GLY A 717 43.64 -21.17 -16.69
N ASP A 718 42.42 -21.16 -16.14
CA ASP A 718 41.84 -22.31 -15.44
C ASP A 718 41.36 -23.40 -16.40
N THR A 719 41.27 -24.63 -15.91
CA THR A 719 40.95 -25.79 -16.76
C THR A 719 39.46 -25.83 -17.07
N GLY A 720 39.09 -25.89 -18.36
CA GLY A 720 37.69 -26.07 -18.79
C GLY A 720 36.84 -24.79 -18.86
N ALA A 721 37.47 -23.62 -18.91
CA ALA A 721 36.79 -22.33 -19.00
C ALA A 721 37.35 -21.47 -20.14
N GLY A 722 36.58 -20.46 -20.57
CA GLY A 722 36.94 -19.51 -21.62
C GLY A 722 37.42 -18.18 -21.06
N TYR A 723 36.61 -17.58 -20.17
CA TYR A 723 36.87 -16.27 -19.58
C TYR A 723 36.73 -16.31 -18.05
N ASN A 724 37.22 -15.29 -17.36
CA ASN A 724 36.94 -15.03 -15.95
C ASN A 724 36.58 -13.56 -15.77
N VAL A 725 35.92 -13.24 -14.66
CA VAL A 725 35.78 -11.85 -14.20
C VAL A 725 37.03 -11.50 -13.40
N GLY A 726 37.70 -10.40 -13.74
CA GLY A 726 38.90 -9.89 -13.10
C GLY A 726 38.74 -8.42 -12.75
N TYR A 727 39.82 -7.77 -12.26
CA TYR A 727 39.81 -6.34 -11.89
C TYR A 727 38.72 -5.91 -10.87
N ILE A 728 38.13 -6.89 -10.19
CA ILE A 728 36.93 -6.74 -9.36
C ILE A 728 37.21 -5.85 -8.14
N ASN A 729 36.35 -4.84 -7.93
CA ASN A 729 36.35 -3.97 -6.76
C ASN A 729 35.17 -4.23 -5.81
N ALA A 730 35.36 -3.86 -4.54
CA ALA A 730 34.29 -3.93 -3.54
C ALA A 730 33.12 -3.01 -3.90
N GLY A 731 31.91 -3.53 -3.78
CA GLY A 731 30.65 -2.87 -4.15
C GLY A 731 30.02 -3.41 -5.43
N GLU A 732 30.80 -4.08 -6.29
CA GLU A 732 30.32 -4.66 -7.55
C GLU A 732 29.47 -5.92 -7.34
N TRP A 733 28.65 -6.28 -8.33
CA TRP A 733 27.87 -7.51 -8.29
C TRP A 733 27.46 -8.03 -9.67
N LEU A 734 27.16 -9.33 -9.74
CA LEU A 734 26.69 -10.04 -10.94
C LEU A 734 25.45 -10.86 -10.61
N GLU A 735 24.44 -10.86 -11.49
CA GLU A 735 23.23 -11.68 -11.33
C GLU A 735 23.02 -12.72 -12.42
N TYR A 736 22.40 -13.82 -12.01
CA TYR A 736 22.13 -14.99 -12.85
C TYR A 736 20.72 -15.52 -12.57
N THR A 737 19.95 -15.73 -13.62
CA THR A 737 18.65 -16.41 -13.54
C THR A 737 18.93 -17.91 -13.50
N ILE A 738 18.56 -18.56 -12.41
CA ILE A 738 18.77 -19.98 -12.19
C ILE A 738 17.43 -20.72 -12.04
N ASN A 739 17.45 -22.04 -12.18
CA ASN A 739 16.31 -22.90 -11.88
C ASN A 739 16.75 -24.06 -11.00
N VAL A 740 16.29 -24.05 -9.75
CA VAL A 740 16.62 -25.07 -8.74
C VAL A 740 15.67 -26.26 -8.91
N ALA A 741 16.23 -27.42 -9.26
CA ALA A 741 15.45 -28.60 -9.59
C ALA A 741 14.60 -29.14 -8.42
N SER A 742 15.04 -28.93 -7.18
CA SER A 742 14.38 -29.44 -5.97
C SER A 742 14.72 -28.58 -4.75
N ALA A 743 13.78 -28.34 -3.84
CA ALA A 743 14.11 -27.67 -2.59
C ALA A 743 15.07 -28.54 -1.76
N GLY A 744 16.07 -27.94 -1.13
CA GLY A 744 17.04 -28.70 -0.35
C GLY A 744 18.26 -27.91 0.10
N THR A 745 19.21 -28.62 0.70
CA THR A 745 20.49 -28.07 1.11
C THR A 745 21.55 -28.34 0.05
N TYR A 746 22.25 -27.28 -0.33
CA TYR A 746 23.26 -27.26 -1.37
C TYR A 746 24.63 -26.90 -0.80
N THR A 747 25.66 -27.25 -1.57
CA THR A 747 27.01 -26.71 -1.40
C THR A 747 27.28 -25.78 -2.56
N VAL A 748 27.58 -24.53 -2.24
CA VAL A 748 27.93 -23.48 -3.20
C VAL A 748 29.45 -23.34 -3.21
N GLN A 749 30.05 -23.35 -4.40
CA GLN A 749 31.49 -23.33 -4.59
C GLN A 749 31.88 -22.22 -5.56
N ALA A 750 32.61 -21.21 -5.11
CA ALA A 750 33.17 -20.18 -5.98
C ALA A 750 34.61 -20.55 -6.36
N ARG A 751 34.91 -20.61 -7.65
CA ARG A 751 36.26 -20.85 -8.18
C ARG A 751 36.94 -19.50 -8.40
N ALA A 752 37.90 -19.16 -7.53
CA ALA A 752 38.49 -17.82 -7.49
C ALA A 752 40.02 -17.83 -7.38
N ALA A 753 40.65 -16.73 -7.78
CA ALA A 753 42.10 -16.51 -7.73
C ALA A 753 42.42 -15.11 -7.18
N SER A 754 43.60 -14.96 -6.58
CA SER A 754 44.11 -13.68 -6.08
C SER A 754 45.63 -13.71 -5.90
N GLN A 755 46.29 -12.58 -6.18
CA GLN A 755 47.70 -12.35 -5.88
C GLN A 755 47.86 -11.58 -4.57
N GLY A 756 48.17 -12.29 -3.48
CA GLY A 756 48.06 -11.75 -2.12
C GLY A 756 46.74 -12.16 -1.48
N SER A 757 46.51 -11.79 -0.23
CA SER A 757 45.22 -12.07 0.40
C SER A 757 44.13 -11.31 -0.34
N GLY A 758 43.17 -12.04 -0.90
CA GLY A 758 42.02 -11.46 -1.60
C GLY A 758 41.02 -10.84 -0.64
N GLY A 759 39.97 -10.31 -1.24
CA GLY A 759 38.81 -9.74 -0.60
C GLY A 759 37.79 -10.77 -0.12
N THR A 760 36.56 -10.33 0.08
CA THR A 760 35.43 -11.19 0.39
C THR A 760 34.29 -10.98 -0.59
N LEU A 761 33.50 -12.03 -0.82
CA LEU A 761 32.23 -11.98 -1.57
C LEU A 761 31.16 -12.76 -0.82
N HIS A 762 29.89 -12.53 -1.12
CA HIS A 762 28.81 -13.43 -0.72
C HIS A 762 27.85 -13.70 -1.88
N ILE A 763 26.97 -14.67 -1.71
CA ILE A 763 26.02 -15.08 -2.74
C ILE A 763 24.60 -15.05 -2.17
N GLU A 764 23.76 -14.25 -2.82
CA GLU A 764 22.35 -14.08 -2.51
C GLU A 764 21.48 -14.93 -3.45
N PHE A 765 20.31 -15.34 -2.95
CA PHE A 765 19.25 -15.95 -3.74
C PHE A 765 17.95 -15.19 -3.46
N ASP A 766 17.34 -14.64 -4.51
CA ASP A 766 16.20 -13.71 -4.46
C ASP A 766 16.42 -12.55 -3.48
N GLY A 767 17.61 -11.93 -3.53
CA GLY A 767 17.99 -10.79 -2.69
C GLY A 767 18.25 -11.14 -1.22
N THR A 768 18.31 -12.42 -0.86
CA THR A 768 18.68 -12.87 0.49
C THR A 768 20.08 -13.49 0.49
N ASP A 769 21.03 -12.92 1.24
CA ASP A 769 22.34 -13.54 1.46
C ASP A 769 22.20 -14.93 2.09
N LYS A 770 22.73 -15.96 1.40
CA LYS A 770 22.71 -17.34 1.87
C LYS A 770 24.08 -17.88 2.25
N THR A 771 25.17 -17.18 1.95
CA THR A 771 26.52 -17.69 2.20
C THR A 771 27.22 -16.98 3.35
N GLY A 772 26.87 -15.71 3.61
CA GLY A 772 27.74 -14.78 4.33
C GLY A 772 29.04 -14.54 3.55
N ALA A 773 29.91 -13.69 4.12
CA ALA A 773 31.20 -13.36 3.53
C ALA A 773 32.10 -14.61 3.34
N LEU A 774 32.58 -14.80 2.12
CA LEU A 774 33.50 -15.83 1.66
C LEU A 774 34.83 -15.16 1.29
N ALA A 775 35.88 -15.42 2.07
CA ALA A 775 37.20 -14.85 1.82
C ALA A 775 37.93 -15.57 0.67
N ILE A 776 38.47 -14.78 -0.26
CA ILE A 776 39.34 -15.28 -1.32
C ILE A 776 40.77 -15.41 -0.77
N PRO A 777 41.34 -16.63 -0.68
CA PRO A 777 42.67 -16.81 -0.13
C PRO A 777 43.75 -16.29 -1.09
N ASN A 778 44.96 -16.11 -0.58
CA ASN A 778 46.12 -15.91 -1.43
C ASN A 778 46.43 -17.19 -2.22
N THR A 779 46.12 -17.16 -3.50
CA THR A 779 46.34 -18.29 -4.42
C THR A 779 47.71 -18.26 -5.11
N GLY A 780 48.49 -17.19 -4.90
CA GLY A 780 49.84 -17.03 -5.47
C GLY A 780 49.87 -16.46 -6.89
N GLY A 781 48.74 -16.00 -7.45
CA GLY A 781 48.68 -15.31 -8.73
C GLY A 781 47.25 -15.16 -9.26
N TRP A 782 47.01 -14.19 -10.14
CA TRP A 782 45.68 -13.85 -10.68
C TRP A 782 45.02 -14.96 -11.52
N GLN A 783 45.81 -15.91 -11.99
CA GLN A 783 45.34 -17.02 -12.83
C GLN A 783 45.58 -18.39 -12.16
N ASN A 784 45.86 -18.40 -10.86
CA ASN A 784 46.01 -19.62 -10.06
C ASN A 784 44.74 -19.84 -9.23
N TYR A 785 43.85 -20.75 -9.63
CA TYR A 785 42.53 -20.83 -9.02
C TYR A 785 42.44 -21.84 -7.86
N GLN A 786 41.71 -21.45 -6.83
CA GLN A 786 41.26 -22.30 -5.73
C GLN A 786 39.74 -22.26 -5.61
N THR A 787 39.16 -23.28 -5.00
CA THR A 787 37.72 -23.39 -4.80
C THR A 787 37.34 -23.03 -3.37
N ILE A 788 36.57 -21.97 -3.21
CA ILE A 788 36.03 -21.52 -1.94
C ILE A 788 34.65 -22.16 -1.79
N THR A 789 34.40 -22.82 -0.66
CA THR A 789 33.23 -23.68 -0.49
C THR A 789 32.37 -23.23 0.69
N LYS A 790 31.07 -23.06 0.45
CA LYS A 790 30.04 -22.91 1.48
C LYS A 790 29.08 -24.10 1.41
N THR A 791 29.08 -24.91 2.45
CA THR A 791 28.09 -25.97 2.64
C THR A 791 26.87 -25.46 3.41
N GLY A 792 25.73 -26.13 3.29
CA GLY A 792 24.57 -25.83 4.14
C GLY A 792 23.65 -24.73 3.59
N VAL A 793 23.77 -24.41 2.30
CA VAL A 793 22.97 -23.36 1.65
C VAL A 793 21.59 -23.90 1.32
N SER A 794 20.54 -23.43 2.01
CA SER A 794 19.17 -23.88 1.77
C SER A 794 18.52 -23.09 0.63
N LEU A 795 18.10 -23.80 -0.41
CA LEU A 795 17.43 -23.25 -1.60
C LEU A 795 16.03 -23.85 -1.77
N SER A 796 15.08 -23.04 -2.21
CA SER A 796 13.74 -23.49 -2.63
C SER A 796 13.80 -24.14 -4.02
N ALA A 797 12.79 -24.92 -4.41
CA ALA A 797 12.66 -25.37 -5.80
C ALA A 797 12.15 -24.23 -6.70
N GLY A 798 12.50 -24.26 -7.98
CA GLY A 798 11.99 -23.35 -9.00
C GLY A 798 12.97 -22.25 -9.41
N PRO A 799 12.51 -21.34 -10.29
CA PRO A 799 13.31 -20.23 -10.79
C PRO A 799 13.64 -19.24 -9.67
N GLN A 800 14.90 -18.77 -9.62
CA GLN A 800 15.43 -17.81 -8.65
C GLN A 800 16.46 -16.91 -9.32
N VAL A 801 16.71 -15.72 -8.75
CA VAL A 801 17.86 -14.87 -9.12
C VAL A 801 18.99 -15.12 -8.12
N MET A 802 20.14 -15.57 -8.62
CA MET A 802 21.37 -15.70 -7.85
C MET A 802 22.23 -14.45 -8.06
N ARG A 803 22.61 -13.75 -7.00
CA ARG A 803 23.55 -12.61 -7.06
C ARG A 803 24.88 -12.98 -6.41
N VAL A 804 25.99 -12.70 -7.08
CA VAL A 804 27.34 -12.72 -6.48
C VAL A 804 27.69 -11.27 -6.15
N MET A 805 27.86 -10.97 -4.86
CA MET A 805 28.13 -9.62 -4.35
C MET A 805 29.56 -9.52 -3.82
N MET A 806 30.27 -8.46 -4.21
CA MET A 806 31.68 -8.24 -3.91
C MET A 806 31.79 -7.30 -2.70
N ASP A 807 32.23 -7.82 -1.54
CA ASP A 807 32.06 -7.13 -0.26
C ASP A 807 33.22 -6.20 0.12
N THR A 808 34.46 -6.68 -0.01
CA THR A 808 35.66 -5.95 0.45
C THR A 808 36.84 -6.24 -0.45
N ASP A 809 37.69 -5.25 -0.71
CA ASP A 809 38.94 -5.45 -1.44
C ASP A 809 39.99 -6.21 -0.61
N GLY A 810 40.83 -6.97 -1.29
CA GLY A 810 42.00 -7.62 -0.72
C GLY A 810 43.21 -6.69 -0.58
N ALA A 811 44.31 -7.24 -0.09
CA ALA A 811 45.56 -6.51 0.12
C ALA A 811 46.18 -5.95 -1.18
N SER A 812 45.76 -6.46 -2.34
CA SER A 812 46.16 -5.99 -3.66
C SER A 812 45.32 -4.82 -4.19
N GLY A 813 44.29 -4.39 -3.45
CA GLY A 813 43.34 -3.36 -3.89
C GLY A 813 42.20 -3.85 -4.79
N PHE A 814 42.05 -5.18 -4.91
CA PHE A 814 40.98 -5.85 -5.65
C PHE A 814 40.47 -7.04 -4.86
N VAL A 815 39.23 -7.44 -5.10
CA VAL A 815 38.59 -8.58 -4.43
C VAL A 815 39.26 -9.90 -4.84
N GLY A 816 39.45 -10.11 -6.14
CA GLY A 816 40.00 -11.34 -6.72
C GLY A 816 39.40 -11.61 -8.09
N ASN A 817 39.91 -12.62 -8.79
CA ASN A 817 39.30 -13.10 -10.03
C ASN A 817 38.28 -14.21 -9.71
N ILE A 818 37.14 -14.24 -10.39
CA ILE A 818 36.12 -15.28 -10.26
C ILE A 818 35.91 -15.95 -11.63
N ASN A 819 36.03 -17.27 -11.67
CA ASN A 819 35.86 -18.06 -12.88
C ASN A 819 34.44 -18.63 -13.01
N HIS A 820 33.94 -19.31 -11.97
CA HIS A 820 32.58 -19.85 -11.97
C HIS A 820 32.07 -20.14 -10.56
N VAL A 821 30.76 -20.25 -10.44
CA VAL A 821 30.07 -20.75 -9.25
C VAL A 821 29.49 -22.13 -9.56
N THR A 822 29.83 -23.13 -8.77
CA THR A 822 29.25 -24.48 -8.87
C THR A 822 28.34 -24.73 -7.67
N ILE A 823 27.09 -25.10 -7.94
CA ILE A 823 26.11 -25.46 -6.92
C ILE A 823 25.84 -26.95 -7.05
N VAL A 824 26.29 -27.72 -6.06
CA VAL A 824 26.05 -29.16 -5.99
C VAL A 824 24.98 -29.46 -4.94
N ALA A 825 24.11 -30.42 -5.24
CA ALA A 825 23.24 -30.99 -4.21
C ALA A 825 24.13 -31.46 -3.06
N GLY A 826 23.83 -31.01 -1.83
CA GLY A 826 24.57 -31.49 -0.67
C GLY A 826 24.34 -33.00 -0.52
N SER A 827 25.40 -33.78 -0.35
CA SER A 827 25.27 -35.13 0.20
C SER A 827 24.70 -34.95 1.60
N THR A 828 23.52 -35.50 1.90
CA THR A 828 22.92 -35.45 3.24
C THR A 828 23.88 -36.04 4.29
N PRO A 829 24.45 -35.24 5.21
CA PRO A 829 24.81 -35.76 6.51
C PRO A 829 23.49 -35.84 7.29
N THR A 830 23.18 -37.01 7.85
CA THR A 830 22.05 -37.19 8.78
C THR A 830 22.10 -36.06 9.82
N PRO A 831 21.09 -35.18 9.92
CA PRO A 831 21.26 -33.90 10.59
C PRO A 831 21.32 -34.07 12.11
N THR A 832 22.43 -33.56 12.65
CA THR A 832 22.66 -33.23 14.07
C THR A 832 22.21 -31.77 14.28
N PRO A 833 21.28 -31.45 15.19
CA PRO A 833 20.95 -30.06 15.51
C PRO A 833 21.53 -29.62 16.87
N THR A 834 22.29 -28.52 16.93
CA THR A 834 22.57 -27.71 18.16
C THR A 834 23.16 -26.34 17.76
N PRO A 835 22.98 -25.21 18.48
CA PRO A 835 21.82 -24.61 19.18
C PRO A 835 21.59 -23.09 18.85
N THR A 836 20.39 -22.50 18.98
CA THR A 836 19.96 -21.44 19.97
C THR A 836 19.08 -20.40 19.21
N PRO A 837 17.92 -19.86 19.67
CA PRO A 837 17.48 -19.55 21.04
C PRO A 837 16.24 -20.32 21.51
N THR A 838 16.14 -20.48 22.83
CA THR A 838 15.19 -21.32 23.59
C THR A 838 13.73 -21.19 23.11
N PRO A 839 13.18 -22.19 22.40
CA PRO A 839 11.74 -22.34 22.29
C PRO A 839 11.24 -22.99 23.58
N THR A 840 10.31 -22.32 24.24
CA THR A 840 9.51 -22.95 25.29
C THR A 840 8.65 -24.04 24.61
N PRO A 841 8.49 -25.23 25.20
CA PRO A 841 8.39 -26.51 24.49
C PRO A 841 7.18 -26.65 23.57
N GLY A 842 7.39 -27.16 22.34
CA GLY A 842 6.32 -27.63 21.46
C GLY A 842 6.53 -27.52 19.94
N SER A 843 7.61 -26.92 19.42
CA SER A 843 7.59 -26.38 18.03
C SER A 843 7.60 -27.39 16.86
N ALA A 844 8.05 -28.64 17.05
CA ALA A 844 8.15 -29.61 15.95
C ALA A 844 6.84 -30.39 15.74
N ALA A 845 6.39 -30.56 14.48
CA ALA A 845 5.16 -31.27 14.15
C ALA A 845 5.21 -32.76 14.55
N PHE A 846 4.09 -33.36 14.93
CA PHE A 846 3.97 -34.80 15.14
C PHE A 846 4.02 -35.52 13.80
N VAL A 847 4.79 -36.60 13.70
CA VAL A 847 4.96 -37.33 12.44
C VAL A 847 4.03 -38.52 12.40
N GLU A 848 3.31 -38.67 11.30
CA GLU A 848 2.52 -39.86 11.01
C GLU A 848 3.43 -41.09 10.91
N GLN A 849 3.07 -42.14 11.66
CA GLN A 849 3.72 -43.45 11.54
C GLN A 849 2.69 -44.53 11.24
N GLY A 850 2.84 -45.18 10.08
CA GLY A 850 1.99 -46.31 9.69
C GLY A 850 0.50 -45.95 9.61
N GLY A 851 0.17 -44.75 9.15
CA GLY A 851 -1.22 -44.29 9.09
C GLY A 851 -1.81 -43.89 10.44
N GLN A 852 -0.98 -43.59 11.44
CA GLN A 852 -1.42 -43.14 12.77
C GLN A 852 -0.64 -41.92 13.25
N VAL A 853 -1.34 -41.03 13.95
CA VAL A 853 -0.76 -39.90 14.69
C VAL A 853 -1.36 -39.90 16.10
N VAL A 854 -0.54 -39.94 17.13
CA VAL A 854 -0.99 -39.87 18.53
C VAL A 854 -0.38 -38.66 19.21
N VAL A 855 -1.19 -37.90 19.95
CA VAL A 855 -0.80 -36.63 20.56
C VAL A 855 -1.33 -36.57 21.99
N GLU A 856 -0.47 -36.29 22.96
CA GLU A 856 -0.91 -35.89 24.32
C GLU A 856 -1.51 -34.48 24.25
N ALA A 857 -2.61 -34.25 24.97
CA ALA A 857 -3.40 -33.03 24.82
C ALA A 857 -2.61 -31.77 25.22
N GLU A 858 -1.79 -31.86 26.26
CA GLU A 858 -0.95 -30.76 26.74
C GLU A 858 0.25 -30.45 25.84
N ASN A 859 0.55 -31.33 24.89
CA ASN A 859 1.66 -31.19 23.95
C ASN A 859 1.28 -30.38 22.70
N TYR A 860 0.49 -29.32 22.90
CA TYR A 860 0.00 -28.44 21.83
C TYR A 860 1.08 -27.51 21.27
N HIS A 861 0.90 -27.10 20.02
CA HIS A 861 1.67 -26.05 19.33
C HIS A 861 1.05 -24.66 19.54
N GLY A 862 -0.27 -24.60 19.75
CA GLY A 862 -0.99 -23.36 20.06
C GLY A 862 -2.12 -23.59 21.05
N ASN A 863 -2.32 -22.64 21.96
CA ASN A 863 -3.47 -22.62 22.88
C ASN A 863 -4.09 -21.21 22.83
N ILE A 864 -5.20 -21.11 22.13
CA ILE A 864 -5.86 -19.85 21.80
C ILE A 864 -7.04 -19.66 22.77
N ALA A 865 -6.98 -18.63 23.60
CA ALA A 865 -8.09 -18.23 24.45
C ALA A 865 -9.10 -17.36 23.67
N ARG A 866 -10.39 -17.65 23.78
CA ARG A 866 -11.48 -16.89 23.14
C ARG A 866 -12.76 -16.94 23.98
N GLY A 867 -13.58 -15.89 23.89
CA GLY A 867 -14.86 -15.83 24.61
C GLY A 867 -14.72 -15.93 26.14
N GLY A 868 -13.56 -15.53 26.70
CA GLY A 868 -13.26 -15.69 28.12
C GLY A 868 -12.95 -17.12 28.55
N LYS A 869 -12.75 -18.05 27.60
CA LYS A 869 -12.40 -19.46 27.82
C LYS A 869 -10.96 -19.73 27.37
N SER A 870 -10.29 -20.66 28.04
CA SER A 870 -8.94 -21.13 27.71
C SER A 870 -8.78 -22.60 28.05
N TRP A 871 -7.97 -23.33 27.29
CA TRP A 871 -7.56 -24.67 27.69
C TRP A 871 -6.49 -24.58 28.77
N VAL A 872 -6.66 -25.33 29.86
CA VAL A 872 -5.81 -25.31 31.04
C VAL A 872 -5.38 -26.72 31.38
N ALA A 873 -4.08 -26.93 31.58
CA ALA A 873 -3.52 -28.19 32.02
C ALA A 873 -3.93 -28.47 33.48
N ARG A 874 -4.42 -29.68 33.73
CA ARG A 874 -4.98 -30.10 35.02
C ARG A 874 -4.55 -31.51 35.39
N THR A 875 -4.13 -31.66 36.66
CA THR A 875 -3.64 -32.92 37.25
C THR A 875 -4.55 -33.43 38.38
N ASP A 876 -5.70 -32.77 38.58
CA ASP A 876 -6.69 -33.03 39.64
C ASP A 876 -7.46 -34.34 39.49
N ARG A 877 -7.45 -34.95 38.29
CA ARG A 877 -8.10 -36.23 37.99
C ARG A 877 -7.09 -37.22 37.42
N GLY A 878 -6.59 -38.16 38.21
CA GLY A 878 -5.58 -39.13 37.77
C GLY A 878 -6.01 -40.07 36.63
N GLY A 879 -5.05 -40.77 36.02
CA GLY A 879 -5.27 -41.74 34.93
C GLY A 879 -5.17 -41.18 33.50
N TYR A 880 -4.75 -39.91 33.38
CA TYR A 880 -4.25 -39.31 32.13
C TYR A 880 -2.84 -39.83 31.82
N VAL A 881 -2.44 -39.75 30.56
CA VAL A 881 -1.09 -40.09 30.07
C VAL A 881 -0.28 -38.80 29.98
N GLY A 882 1.05 -38.89 30.12
CA GLY A 882 1.89 -37.70 30.13
C GLY A 882 1.85 -36.94 31.45
N THR A 883 1.79 -35.61 31.36
CA THR A 883 1.98 -34.68 32.49
C THR A 883 0.67 -34.07 32.99
N ALA A 884 -0.34 -33.90 32.15
CA ALA A 884 -1.66 -33.37 32.53
C ALA A 884 -2.72 -33.62 31.46
N ALA A 885 -4.00 -33.68 31.86
CA ALA A 885 -5.09 -33.55 30.89
C ALA A 885 -5.42 -32.07 30.64
N MET A 886 -5.95 -31.75 29.46
CA MET A 886 -6.39 -30.39 29.13
C MET A 886 -7.89 -30.23 29.39
N VAL A 887 -8.25 -29.14 30.08
CA VAL A 887 -9.64 -28.79 30.45
C VAL A 887 -9.95 -27.38 29.99
N VAL A 888 -11.13 -27.16 29.42
CA VAL A 888 -11.54 -25.79 29.09
C VAL A 888 -12.09 -25.08 30.32
N GLU A 889 -11.52 -23.93 30.66
CA GLU A 889 -11.88 -23.15 31.84
C GLU A 889 -12.07 -21.66 31.55
N PRO A 890 -12.79 -20.93 32.42
CA PRO A 890 -13.58 -21.43 33.55
C PRO A 890 -14.81 -22.20 33.06
N ASN A 891 -15.19 -23.28 33.76
CA ASN A 891 -16.44 -24.00 33.48
C ASN A 891 -17.63 -23.18 34.01
N THR A 892 -18.40 -22.59 33.10
CA THR A 892 -19.60 -21.82 33.42
C THR A 892 -20.83 -22.37 32.69
N GLY A 893 -20.76 -23.58 32.10
CA GLY A 893 -21.82 -24.18 31.30
C GLY A 893 -22.04 -23.52 29.93
N THR A 894 -21.01 -22.89 29.37
CA THR A 894 -21.07 -22.28 28.03
C THR A 894 -20.95 -23.34 26.95
N GLN A 895 -21.79 -23.24 25.91
CA GLN A 895 -21.76 -24.11 24.73
C GLN A 895 -21.67 -23.29 23.43
N ILE A 896 -20.82 -23.70 22.49
CA ILE A 896 -20.63 -23.07 21.18
C ILE A 896 -20.80 -24.12 20.07
N ASP A 897 -21.94 -24.08 19.39
CA ASP A 897 -22.29 -25.03 18.32
C ASP A 897 -21.91 -24.57 16.91
N THR A 898 -21.88 -23.26 16.66
CA THR A 898 -21.62 -22.67 15.33
C THR A 898 -20.61 -21.55 15.42
N GLY A 899 -19.82 -21.34 14.35
CA GLY A 899 -18.76 -20.32 14.33
C GLY A 899 -17.62 -20.58 15.33
N TYR A 900 -17.48 -21.82 15.80
CA TYR A 900 -16.51 -22.21 16.81
C TYR A 900 -15.05 -22.00 16.36
N ALA A 901 -14.75 -22.10 15.06
CA ALA A 901 -13.41 -21.86 14.54
C ALA A 901 -12.90 -20.42 14.81
N ALA A 902 -13.80 -19.44 14.91
CA ALA A 902 -13.48 -18.05 15.22
C ALA A 902 -13.70 -17.68 16.69
N ASN A 903 -14.65 -18.33 17.37
CA ASN A 903 -15.15 -17.86 18.67
C ASN A 903 -14.81 -18.77 19.85
N SER A 904 -14.42 -20.02 19.59
CA SER A 904 -14.14 -21.00 20.64
C SER A 904 -12.65 -21.05 21.01
N ALA A 905 -12.36 -21.36 22.27
CA ALA A 905 -11.01 -21.62 22.73
C ALA A 905 -10.47 -22.89 22.04
N ALA A 906 -9.21 -22.85 21.60
CA ALA A 906 -8.66 -23.86 20.71
C ALA A 906 -7.29 -24.37 21.17
N LEU A 907 -7.06 -25.68 21.06
CA LEU A 907 -5.72 -26.26 20.98
C LEU A 907 -5.35 -26.52 19.52
N GLN A 908 -4.10 -26.27 19.16
CA GLN A 908 -3.57 -26.47 17.83
C GLN A 908 -2.40 -27.44 17.89
N TYR A 909 -2.37 -28.41 16.97
CA TYR A 909 -1.32 -29.40 16.85
C TYR A 909 -0.82 -29.44 15.41
N GLN A 910 0.47 -29.22 15.18
CA GLN A 910 1.09 -29.42 13.88
C GLN A 910 1.36 -30.91 13.68
N VAL A 911 0.94 -31.47 12.54
CA VAL A 911 1.06 -32.88 12.19
C VAL A 911 1.61 -32.99 10.78
N GLU A 912 2.75 -33.66 10.63
CA GLU A 912 3.34 -34.04 9.35
C GLU A 912 2.73 -35.36 8.88
N PHE A 913 1.76 -35.27 7.97
CA PHE A 913 1.16 -36.42 7.32
C PHE A 913 2.04 -36.91 6.17
N ALA A 914 2.44 -38.18 6.23
CA ALA A 914 3.12 -38.87 5.14
C ALA A 914 2.12 -39.33 4.06
N THR A 915 0.85 -39.53 4.43
CA THR A 915 -0.17 -40.12 3.55
C THR A 915 -1.40 -39.20 3.45
N ALA A 916 -1.76 -38.79 2.24
CA ALA A 916 -3.07 -38.18 1.98
C ALA A 916 -4.19 -39.22 2.13
N GLY A 917 -5.33 -38.83 2.70
CA GLY A 917 -6.46 -39.73 2.90
C GLY A 917 -7.39 -39.31 4.03
N THR A 918 -8.38 -40.17 4.31
CA THR A 918 -9.31 -39.98 5.42
C THR A 918 -8.73 -40.52 6.72
N TYR A 919 -8.66 -39.67 7.74
CA TYR A 919 -8.24 -40.01 9.09
C TYR A 919 -9.45 -40.02 10.04
N TYR A 920 -9.64 -41.12 10.76
CA TYR A 920 -10.61 -41.26 11.82
C TYR A 920 -10.06 -40.61 13.10
N VAL A 921 -10.86 -39.73 13.70
CA VAL A 921 -10.49 -38.94 14.88
C VAL A 921 -10.96 -39.64 16.14
N TRP A 922 -10.04 -39.89 17.06
CA TRP A 922 -10.28 -40.45 18.37
C TRP A 922 -9.78 -39.51 19.45
N LEU A 923 -10.58 -39.29 20.49
CA LEU A 923 -10.19 -38.51 21.68
C LEU A 923 -10.30 -39.37 22.92
N ARG A 924 -9.29 -39.32 23.80
CA ARG A 924 -9.36 -39.94 25.14
C ARG A 924 -9.84 -38.89 26.12
N THR A 925 -11.04 -39.06 26.65
CA THR A 925 -11.72 -38.06 27.49
C THR A 925 -12.19 -38.67 28.80
N LEU A 926 -12.25 -37.86 29.85
CA LEU A 926 -12.91 -38.17 31.11
C LEU A 926 -13.96 -37.11 31.34
N VAL A 927 -15.21 -37.54 31.35
CA VAL A 927 -16.35 -36.65 31.55
C VAL A 927 -17.14 -37.13 32.77
N ASP A 928 -17.49 -36.18 33.65
CA ASP A 928 -18.21 -36.46 34.89
C ASP A 928 -19.74 -36.44 34.71
N ASN A 929 -20.25 -35.75 33.69
CA ASN A 929 -21.68 -35.51 33.47
C ASN A 929 -22.01 -35.27 31.97
N SER A 930 -23.26 -34.98 31.66
CA SER A 930 -23.68 -34.71 30.27
C SER A 930 -23.55 -33.25 29.82
N SER A 931 -23.09 -32.32 30.65
CA SER A 931 -22.98 -30.90 30.32
C SER A 931 -21.61 -30.50 29.77
N ASP A 932 -20.58 -31.31 30.03
CA ASP A 932 -19.19 -30.99 29.73
C ASP A 932 -18.58 -32.09 28.83
N ASN A 933 -19.36 -32.60 27.86
CA ASN A 933 -19.12 -33.90 27.24
C ASN A 933 -18.75 -33.86 25.76
N SER A 934 -18.50 -32.67 25.21
CA SER A 934 -18.28 -32.52 23.77
C SER A 934 -17.28 -31.44 23.33
N VAL A 935 -16.77 -31.62 22.11
CA VAL A 935 -15.73 -30.80 21.47
C VAL A 935 -15.89 -30.82 19.94
N HIS A 936 -15.22 -29.92 19.24
CA HIS A 936 -15.10 -29.92 17.77
C HIS A 936 -13.64 -30.14 17.35
N VAL A 937 -13.42 -30.82 16.23
CA VAL A 937 -12.08 -30.99 15.64
C VAL A 937 -12.09 -30.52 14.19
N GLY A 938 -11.01 -29.89 13.74
CA GLY A 938 -10.84 -29.53 12.33
C GLY A 938 -9.40 -29.45 11.87
N LEU A 939 -9.22 -29.00 10.64
CA LEU A 939 -7.97 -29.09 9.88
C LEU A 939 -7.64 -27.72 9.27
N ASP A 940 -6.39 -27.28 9.42
CA ASP A 940 -5.83 -26.03 8.87
C ASP A 940 -6.63 -24.77 9.20
N GLY A 941 -7.14 -24.73 10.44
CA GLY A 941 -7.94 -23.61 10.96
C GLY A 941 -9.39 -23.62 10.50
N GLN A 942 -9.79 -24.60 9.68
CA GLN A 942 -11.13 -24.73 9.14
C GLN A 942 -11.99 -25.68 9.97
N ALA A 943 -13.26 -25.30 10.12
CA ALA A 943 -14.30 -26.16 10.68
C ALA A 943 -14.56 -27.33 9.72
N VAL A 944 -14.60 -28.56 10.25
CA VAL A 944 -14.83 -29.77 9.45
C VAL A 944 -16.13 -30.42 9.93
N ALA A 945 -17.15 -30.41 9.07
CA ALA A 945 -18.47 -30.95 9.40
C ALA A 945 -18.43 -32.42 9.82
N SER A 946 -17.53 -33.23 9.25
CA SER A 946 -17.39 -34.64 9.63
C SER A 946 -16.68 -34.88 10.96
N ALA A 947 -16.23 -33.84 11.66
CA ALA A 947 -15.55 -33.94 12.96
C ALA A 947 -16.03 -32.85 13.94
N ASP A 948 -17.24 -32.34 13.74
CA ASP A 948 -17.89 -31.45 14.69
C ASP A 948 -18.69 -32.24 15.74
N ARG A 949 -18.98 -31.60 16.87
CA ARG A 949 -19.85 -32.14 17.94
C ARG A 949 -19.49 -33.56 18.37
N ILE A 950 -18.19 -33.86 18.48
CA ILE A 950 -17.68 -35.13 19.00
C ILE A 950 -18.07 -35.20 20.47
N SER A 951 -18.75 -36.27 20.89
CA SER A 951 -19.33 -36.36 22.23
C SER A 951 -19.29 -37.77 22.82
N THR A 952 -19.51 -37.85 24.13
CA THR A 952 -19.58 -39.13 24.85
C THR A 952 -20.76 -39.25 25.80
N GLY A 953 -21.35 -40.44 25.85
CA GLY A 953 -22.36 -40.83 26.84
C GLY A 953 -21.81 -41.72 27.96
N SER A 954 -20.49 -41.96 28.00
CA SER A 954 -19.83 -42.74 29.05
C SER A 954 -19.21 -41.80 30.09
N TYR A 955 -19.58 -41.96 31.36
CA TYR A 955 -19.21 -41.05 32.45
C TYR A 955 -18.40 -41.74 33.55
N GLY A 956 -17.58 -40.96 34.26
CA GLY A 956 -16.88 -41.40 35.48
C GLY A 956 -15.57 -42.16 35.26
N GLY A 957 -15.05 -42.20 34.03
CA GLY A 957 -13.76 -42.81 33.71
C GLY A 957 -13.23 -42.44 32.32
N TRP A 958 -11.92 -42.61 32.14
CA TRP A 958 -11.24 -42.34 30.85
C TRP A 958 -11.74 -43.28 29.76
N THR A 959 -12.26 -42.72 28.67
CA THR A 959 -12.83 -43.46 27.54
C THR A 959 -12.37 -42.86 26.22
N TRP A 960 -12.14 -43.71 25.22
CA TRP A 960 -11.88 -43.28 23.84
C TRP A 960 -13.19 -43.06 23.08
N VAL A 961 -13.31 -41.90 22.44
CA VAL A 961 -14.55 -41.43 21.80
C VAL A 961 -14.26 -40.96 20.38
N ARG A 962 -15.17 -41.27 19.46
CA ARG A 962 -15.13 -40.83 18.06
C ARG A 962 -16.50 -40.53 17.47
N SER A 963 -17.57 -40.68 18.26
CA SER A 963 -18.93 -40.50 17.79
C SER A 963 -19.27 -39.02 17.78
N THR A 964 -19.90 -38.57 16.71
CA THR A 964 -20.46 -37.22 16.60
C THR A 964 -21.95 -37.25 16.95
N MET A 965 -22.51 -36.12 17.38
CA MET A 965 -23.93 -36.04 17.79
C MET A 965 -24.92 -36.29 16.64
N ASP A 966 -24.50 -36.13 15.39
CA ASP A 966 -25.29 -36.39 14.19
C ASP A 966 -25.25 -37.87 13.74
N GLY A 967 -24.47 -38.72 14.41
CA GLY A 967 -24.50 -40.18 14.25
C GLY A 967 -23.28 -40.82 13.58
N PRO A 968 -22.64 -40.20 12.56
CA PRO A 968 -21.37 -40.67 12.01
C PRO A 968 -20.22 -40.72 13.01
N VAL A 969 -19.09 -41.25 12.55
CA VAL A 969 -17.82 -41.23 13.27
C VAL A 969 -16.97 -40.08 12.76
N ALA A 970 -16.23 -39.44 13.66
CA ALA A 970 -15.46 -38.26 13.34
C ALA A 970 -14.32 -38.56 12.36
N THR A 971 -14.22 -37.80 11.28
CA THR A 971 -13.15 -37.93 10.28
C THR A 971 -12.61 -36.59 9.79
N LEU A 972 -11.33 -36.56 9.41
CA LEU A 972 -10.67 -35.48 8.68
C LEU A 972 -10.18 -36.00 7.31
N VAL A 973 -10.23 -35.17 6.27
CA VAL A 973 -9.67 -35.50 4.95
C VAL A 973 -8.41 -34.69 4.72
N VAL A 974 -7.26 -35.36 4.70
CA VAL A 974 -5.96 -34.76 4.39
C VAL A 974 -5.73 -34.89 2.89
N GLY A 975 -5.79 -33.77 2.16
CA GLY A 975 -5.74 -33.75 0.69
C GLY A 975 -4.34 -33.97 0.11
N THR A 976 -3.30 -33.60 0.83
CA THR A 976 -1.89 -33.67 0.40
C THR A 976 -1.00 -34.12 1.56
N PRO A 977 0.05 -34.94 1.35
CA PRO A 977 1.07 -35.15 2.37
C PRO A 977 1.77 -33.83 2.72
N GLY A 978 2.19 -33.66 3.97
CA GLY A 978 2.83 -32.45 4.46
C GLY A 978 2.40 -32.09 5.88
N VAL A 979 2.88 -30.94 6.37
CA VAL A 979 2.50 -30.43 7.69
C VAL A 979 1.13 -29.75 7.62
N HIS A 980 0.21 -30.22 8.45
CA HIS A 980 -1.13 -29.68 8.62
C HIS A 980 -1.38 -29.32 10.09
N THR A 981 -2.30 -28.39 10.35
CA THR A 981 -2.70 -27.99 11.70
C THR A 981 -4.01 -28.67 12.09
N ILE A 982 -3.98 -29.52 13.11
CA ILE A 982 -5.18 -30.07 13.75
C ILE A 982 -5.64 -29.11 14.84
N ASN A 983 -6.91 -28.75 14.80
CA ASN A 983 -7.51 -27.83 15.76
C ASN A 983 -8.53 -28.57 16.60
N VAL A 984 -8.50 -28.39 17.92
CA VAL A 984 -9.48 -28.92 18.87
C VAL A 984 -10.15 -27.73 19.55
N TRP A 985 -11.39 -27.43 19.18
CA TRP A 985 -12.17 -26.31 19.71
C TRP A 985 -13.17 -26.78 20.75
N MET A 986 -13.29 -26.03 21.85
CA MET A 986 -14.36 -26.25 22.83
C MET A 986 -15.73 -26.23 22.14
N ARG A 987 -16.55 -27.27 22.39
CA ARG A 987 -18.00 -27.15 22.21
C ARG A 987 -18.63 -26.79 23.54
N GLU A 988 -18.29 -27.50 24.61
CA GLU A 988 -18.73 -27.21 25.98
C GLU A 988 -17.51 -26.94 26.88
N ASP A 989 -17.60 -25.93 27.74
CA ASP A 989 -16.55 -25.68 28.73
C ASP A 989 -16.59 -26.76 29.83
N GLY A 990 -15.48 -26.91 30.55
CA GLY A 990 -15.28 -28.06 31.44
C GLY A 990 -14.93 -29.37 30.72
N PHE A 991 -15.07 -29.45 29.39
CA PHE A 991 -14.66 -30.63 28.63
C PHE A 991 -13.18 -30.91 28.84
N ARG A 992 -12.88 -32.17 29.15
CA ARG A 992 -11.54 -32.66 29.49
C ARG A 992 -11.11 -33.74 28.53
N PHE A 993 -9.92 -33.59 27.94
CA PHE A 993 -9.30 -34.67 27.19
C PHE A 993 -7.81 -34.76 27.44
N ASP A 994 -7.30 -35.94 27.18
CA ASP A 994 -5.96 -36.39 27.50
C ASP A 994 -5.18 -36.69 26.22
N ARG A 995 -5.81 -37.32 25.22
CA ARG A 995 -5.10 -37.69 23.98
C ARG A 995 -5.95 -37.51 22.74
N LEU A 996 -5.30 -37.18 21.64
CA LEU A 996 -5.83 -37.21 20.28
C LEU A 996 -5.13 -38.33 19.50
N LEU A 997 -5.90 -39.14 18.79
CA LEU A 997 -5.42 -40.18 17.89
C LEU A 997 -6.10 -40.02 16.53
N LEU A 998 -5.29 -39.88 15.48
CA LEU A 998 -5.74 -39.88 14.09
C LEU A 998 -5.30 -41.20 13.45
N SER A 999 -6.18 -41.85 12.69
CA SER A 999 -5.78 -43.05 11.94
C SER A 999 -6.47 -43.22 10.61
N THR A 1000 -5.74 -43.71 9.61
CA THR A 1000 -6.32 -44.13 8.32
C THR A 1000 -7.14 -45.43 8.41
N SER A 1001 -7.04 -46.17 9.52
CA SER A 1001 -7.80 -47.41 9.73
C SER A 1001 -9.21 -47.13 10.24
N SER A 1002 -10.21 -47.49 9.43
CA SER A 1002 -11.62 -47.36 9.81
C SER A 1002 -12.06 -48.30 10.92
N THR A 1003 -11.34 -49.42 11.09
CA THR A 1003 -11.67 -50.51 12.02
C THR A 1003 -10.85 -50.50 13.31
N MET A 1004 -9.83 -49.64 13.41
CA MET A 1004 -9.02 -49.54 14.62
C MET A 1004 -9.85 -48.96 15.78
N VAL A 1005 -9.77 -49.62 16.95
CA VAL A 1005 -10.40 -49.19 18.21
C VAL A 1005 -9.31 -49.15 19.29
N PRO A 1006 -8.90 -47.97 19.78
CA PRO A 1006 -7.91 -47.85 20.84
C PRO A 1006 -8.48 -48.34 22.19
N THR A 1007 -7.65 -48.99 23.00
CA THR A 1007 -8.01 -49.49 24.33
C THR A 1007 -7.08 -48.93 25.40
N GLY A 1008 -7.57 -48.76 26.62
CA GLY A 1008 -6.76 -48.28 27.74
C GLY A 1008 -6.17 -46.89 27.48
N GLU A 1009 -4.85 -46.76 27.61
CA GLU A 1009 -4.10 -45.52 27.36
C GLU A 1009 -3.88 -45.22 25.87
N GLY A 1010 -4.14 -46.19 24.97
CA GLY A 1010 -3.84 -46.07 23.54
C GLY A 1010 -2.36 -46.27 23.20
N PRO A 1011 -1.96 -46.11 21.92
CA PRO A 1011 -0.56 -46.26 21.48
C PRO A 1011 0.34 -45.17 22.05
N ALA A 1012 1.67 -45.33 21.97
CA ALA A 1012 2.60 -44.27 22.38
C ALA A 1012 2.42 -42.99 21.55
N GLU A 1013 2.75 -41.82 22.13
CA GLU A 1013 2.69 -40.55 21.41
C GLU A 1013 3.57 -40.61 20.14
N SER A 1014 3.09 -40.03 19.04
CA SER A 1014 3.84 -39.95 17.81
C SER A 1014 5.15 -39.18 18.02
N PRO A 1015 6.25 -39.62 17.40
CA PRO A 1015 7.48 -38.84 17.43
C PRO A 1015 7.26 -37.51 16.73
N ARG A 1016 8.07 -36.52 17.09
CA ARG A 1016 8.06 -35.20 16.44
C ARG A 1016 9.09 -35.15 15.32
N SER A 1017 8.84 -34.32 14.31
CA SER A 1017 9.73 -34.13 13.16
C SER A 1017 11.11 -33.70 13.67
N GLY A 1018 12.15 -34.46 13.29
CA GLY A 1018 13.51 -34.28 13.80
C GLY A 1018 13.86 -35.03 15.10
N THR A 1019 12.95 -35.79 15.71
CA THR A 1019 13.30 -36.72 16.80
C THR A 1019 13.74 -38.08 16.23
N ILE A 1020 15.00 -38.44 16.45
CA ILE A 1020 15.54 -39.76 16.08
C ILE A 1020 14.88 -40.78 17.02
N THR A 1021 14.00 -41.65 16.51
CA THR A 1021 13.54 -42.80 17.30
C THR A 1021 14.73 -43.73 17.51
N PRO A 1022 15.19 -44.02 18.75
CA PRO A 1022 16.18 -45.06 18.93
C PRO A 1022 15.57 -46.37 18.45
N THR A 1023 16.18 -46.98 17.43
CA THR A 1023 15.90 -48.37 17.09
C THR A 1023 16.11 -49.19 18.37
N PRO A 1024 15.16 -50.06 18.78
CA PRO A 1024 15.40 -50.95 19.91
C PRO A 1024 16.67 -51.73 19.62
N THR A 1025 17.66 -51.62 20.49
CA THR A 1025 18.90 -52.39 20.36
C THR A 1025 18.53 -53.86 20.24
N PRO A 1026 18.90 -54.56 19.16
CA PRO A 1026 18.72 -56.00 19.12
C PRO A 1026 19.58 -56.58 20.24
N LYS A 1027 18.91 -57.17 21.23
CA LYS A 1027 19.55 -58.08 22.18
C LYS A 1027 20.33 -59.12 21.36
N PRO A 1028 21.59 -59.43 21.70
CA PRO A 1028 22.44 -60.28 20.88
C PRO A 1028 21.77 -61.63 20.63
N THR A 1029 21.67 -61.99 19.35
CA THR A 1029 21.15 -63.27 18.88
C THR A 1029 22.10 -64.38 19.33
N LEU A 1030 21.75 -65.09 20.41
CA LEU A 1030 22.28 -66.42 20.65
C LEU A 1030 21.62 -67.38 19.67
N THR A 1031 22.41 -67.96 18.77
CA THR A 1031 22.03 -69.09 17.92
C THR A 1031 21.87 -70.37 18.75
N PRO A 1032 21.10 -71.35 18.24
CA PRO A 1032 20.26 -72.21 19.07
C PRO A 1032 21.01 -73.41 19.63
N THR A 1033 20.60 -73.87 20.80
CA THR A 1033 20.75 -75.28 21.20
C THR A 1033 19.63 -75.64 22.19
N PRO A 1034 19.20 -76.91 22.26
CA PRO A 1034 17.80 -77.30 22.22
C PRO A 1034 17.18 -77.33 23.62
N THR A 1035 15.85 -77.34 23.61
CA THR A 1035 14.90 -77.61 24.71
C THR A 1035 15.46 -78.27 25.97
N PRO A 1036 15.22 -77.70 27.17
CA PRO A 1036 15.43 -78.43 28.42
C PRO A 1036 14.11 -78.85 29.08
N THR A 1037 14.10 -80.02 29.69
CA THR A 1037 13.14 -80.44 30.74
C THR A 1037 13.87 -81.47 31.61
N PRO A 1038 13.71 -81.54 32.95
CA PRO A 1038 13.37 -80.51 33.95
C PRO A 1038 14.26 -80.54 35.23
N THR A 1039 14.10 -79.49 36.07
CA THR A 1039 14.16 -79.44 37.56
C THR A 1039 15.48 -79.69 38.34
N PRO A 1040 15.58 -79.34 39.64
CA PRO A 1040 15.01 -78.22 40.41
C PRO A 1040 16.01 -77.55 41.41
N GLY A 1041 15.68 -76.35 41.93
CA GLY A 1041 15.87 -76.08 43.36
C GLY A 1041 16.67 -74.84 43.79
N ALA A 1042 16.13 -74.21 44.84
CA ALA A 1042 16.76 -73.39 45.87
C ALA A 1042 17.04 -71.88 45.62
N VAL A 1043 16.06 -71.08 46.09
CA VAL A 1043 16.18 -69.82 46.87
C VAL A 1043 17.22 -70.03 48.00
N PRO A 1044 17.97 -69.03 48.57
CA PRO A 1044 17.52 -67.65 48.86
C PRO A 1044 18.57 -66.48 48.91
N SER A 1045 18.11 -65.26 48.59
CA SER A 1045 18.25 -64.03 49.43
C SER A 1045 19.66 -63.37 49.63
N PRO A 1046 19.78 -62.15 50.21
CA PRO A 1046 19.69 -60.87 49.49
C PRO A 1046 20.71 -59.80 50.01
N TRP A 1047 20.38 -58.51 49.83
CA TRP A 1047 21.03 -57.26 50.31
C TRP A 1047 22.16 -56.76 49.41
N THR A 1048 22.20 -55.48 49.00
CA THR A 1048 21.70 -54.22 49.59
C THR A 1048 21.13 -53.27 48.55
#